data_AF-A0A4R8DMZ6-F1
#
_entry.id   AF-A0A4R8DMZ6-F1
#
_cell.length_a   1.000
_cell.length_b   1.000
_cell.length_c   1.000
_cell.angle_alpha   90.00
_cell.angle_beta   90.00
_cell.angle_gamma   90.00
#
_symmetry.space_group_name_H-M   'P 1'
#
loop_
_entity.id
_entity.type
_entity.pdbx_description
1 polymer ?
#
loop_
_entity_poly.entity_id
_entity_poly.type
_entity_poly.pdbx_seq_one_letter_code
_entity_poly.pdbx_strand_id
1 'polypeptide(L)'
;MLGYIAKLFGGNKSERDTKELLPLVDKINEYFAQYQTLSNDDLRHKTQEFKERIKAHLAETDAEIQTLSQRAEDLPAEDIHGKDALYGEVDELRKGRDKKIEDILKEILPEAFAVVKETARRLASGTPLEATATELDRELVVKRANMRLEGDKIIYNNGWNAAGSDIVWNMVHYNVQLIGGMVLHSGKIAEMATGEGKTLVSTLPAYLNALAGEGVHIVTVNDYLARRDSEWNGPLFEFLGLTVDCIDKHTPHTPERRKAYLADITYGTNNEFGFDYLRDNMVQSPDEMVQRKHHFAMVDEVDSVLIDDARTPLIIAGPVPRGDDQQYHILKPRVDKLIEAQRRVVNQFLNEGKKKFAEGDDDPKSGGLALMRAWRGLPKHSALIKFLSEPGIKVKLQKSENYYLADQSKEMPKVDHELFFSIDEKNNSVDLTDKGIQMITQSGEDPEFFILPDIGTTLADIERSGLAPEEMLAKKESMLNDYAAKADRIHTVQQLLKAYTLFDKDDEYVVIDGQVKIVDEQTGRIMEGRRYSDGLHQAIEAKENVKIEAATQTYATITLQNYFRMYHKLAGMTGTAETEAAELWDIYKLDVVNIPTNVSVIRKDAEDLVYKTKREKYKAVIEEITKLREGGRPVLVGTTSVEVSELLSRMLRQQNIPHNVLNAKQHAREAQVVAEAGLAGNVTIATNMAGRGTDIKLGPGVKDAGGLAILGTERHESRRVDRQLRGRSGRQGDPGSSQFFVSLEDDLMRMFGSDRIAGIMDKLGYKEGEVIQHSMITKSIERAQKKVEENNFGIRKRLLEYDDVMNKQRGVIYARRNHALFGERLALDLDNAFYSCAEGLVNSFKENNDYEGFKMGSIMDFAIDTHIDAESFTRVDHAKLSDQLYEEARINYFAKSADVSKHALPVFQSIHSKQGPHIENVYVPFSDGKRGMQVLSSMQKNLNTGGKELMNSLERTITLNMIDDSWKEHLRAMDDLKQSVQSAVYEQKDPLVIYKVEAFSLFKQMDTELNKNIVSFLCHANIVSESPTQRPPQMKEPPKVDLSKLRQRKDELVTSGPTGGHPGEPEYYDPAGPAPKPEPVKVGPKVGRNDPCPCGSGKKFKNCHGKDA
;
A
#
# COMPACT_ATOMS: atom_id res chain seq x y z
N MET A 1 8.32 -17.61 -40.47
CA MET A 1 7.35 -18.69 -40.20
C MET A 1 6.15 -18.25 -39.35
N LEU A 2 6.35 -17.54 -38.21
CA LEU A 2 5.25 -17.11 -37.33
C LEU A 2 4.20 -16.18 -37.98
N GLY A 3 4.60 -15.24 -38.84
CA GLY A 3 3.65 -14.32 -39.51
C GLY A 3 2.72 -14.96 -40.54
N TYR A 4 3.10 -16.10 -41.12
CA TYR A 4 2.26 -16.84 -42.07
C TYR A 4 1.19 -17.67 -41.34
N ILE A 5 1.55 -18.26 -40.20
CA ILE A 5 0.61 -19.02 -39.34
C ILE A 5 -0.41 -18.07 -38.70
N ALA A 6 0.02 -16.90 -38.22
CA ALA A 6 -0.89 -15.87 -37.68
C ALA A 6 -1.91 -15.38 -38.72
N LYS A 7 -1.49 -15.14 -39.97
CA LYS A 7 -2.41 -14.76 -41.07
C LYS A 7 -3.39 -15.86 -41.46
N LEU A 8 -2.98 -17.13 -41.41
CA LEU A 8 -3.83 -18.29 -41.73
C LEU A 8 -4.98 -18.51 -40.73
N PHE A 9 -4.82 -18.05 -39.48
CA PHE A 9 -5.87 -18.13 -38.46
C PHE A 9 -6.68 -16.83 -38.28
N GLY A 10 -6.42 -15.79 -39.07
CA GLY A 10 -7.18 -14.52 -38.99
C GLY A 10 -6.51 -13.40 -38.19
N GLY A 11 -5.18 -13.35 -38.13
CA GLY A 11 -4.41 -12.32 -37.44
C GLY A 11 -3.99 -12.70 -36.02
N ASN A 12 -3.24 -11.81 -35.35
CA ASN A 12 -2.96 -11.96 -33.90
C ASN A 12 -4.25 -11.76 -33.07
N LYS A 13 -4.28 -12.19 -31.80
CA LYS A 13 -5.47 -12.06 -30.92
C LYS A 13 -6.01 -10.62 -30.89
N SER A 14 -5.12 -9.63 -30.72
CA SER A 14 -5.48 -8.21 -30.64
C SER A 14 -6.08 -7.65 -31.94
N GLU A 15 -5.63 -8.11 -33.11
CA GLU A 15 -6.20 -7.74 -34.41
C GLU A 15 -7.63 -8.27 -34.57
N ARG A 16 -7.95 -9.42 -33.98
CA ARG A 16 -9.32 -9.94 -33.97
C ARG A 16 -10.20 -9.16 -33.01
N ASP A 17 -9.73 -8.96 -31.78
CA ASP A 17 -10.45 -8.21 -30.74
C ASP A 17 -10.78 -6.78 -31.22
N THR A 18 -9.84 -6.09 -31.89
CA THR A 18 -10.07 -4.76 -32.43
C THR A 18 -11.03 -4.76 -33.63
N LYS A 19 -10.97 -5.79 -34.48
CA LYS A 19 -11.86 -5.92 -35.65
C LYS A 19 -13.31 -6.17 -35.26
N GLU A 20 -13.55 -6.89 -34.15
CA GLU A 20 -14.89 -7.09 -33.58
C GLU A 20 -15.55 -5.78 -33.12
N LEU A 21 -14.74 -4.80 -32.74
CA LEU A 21 -15.22 -3.49 -32.26
C LEU A 21 -15.46 -2.46 -33.37
N LEU A 22 -14.94 -2.66 -34.59
CA LEU A 22 -15.09 -1.71 -35.70
C LEU A 22 -16.55 -1.38 -36.05
N PRO A 23 -17.49 -2.36 -36.12
CA PRO A 23 -18.89 -2.05 -36.40
C PRO A 23 -19.53 -1.13 -35.34
N LEU A 24 -19.09 -1.20 -34.08
CA LEU A 24 -19.55 -0.29 -33.03
C LEU A 24 -18.96 1.11 -33.19
N VAL A 25 -17.71 1.23 -33.65
CA VAL A 25 -17.10 2.53 -34.01
C VAL A 25 -17.91 3.22 -35.09
N ASP A 26 -18.35 2.49 -36.11
CA ASP A 26 -19.18 3.03 -37.19
C ASP A 26 -20.51 3.55 -36.64
N LYS A 27 -21.21 2.77 -35.80
CA LYS A 27 -22.44 3.20 -35.11
C LYS A 27 -22.24 4.46 -34.25
N ILE A 28 -21.14 4.53 -33.48
CA ILE A 28 -20.82 5.72 -32.69
C ILE A 28 -20.67 6.94 -33.61
N ASN A 29 -19.99 6.77 -34.75
CA ASN A 29 -19.79 7.85 -35.71
C ASN A 29 -21.09 8.26 -36.43
N GLU A 30 -22.01 7.33 -36.66
CA GLU A 30 -23.36 7.64 -37.16
C GLU A 30 -24.14 8.50 -36.18
N TYR A 31 -24.21 8.13 -34.90
CA TYR A 31 -24.84 8.95 -33.86
C TYR A 31 -24.12 10.30 -33.68
N PHE A 32 -22.79 10.31 -33.71
CA PHE A 32 -22.00 11.54 -33.65
C PHE A 32 -22.37 12.51 -34.78
N ALA A 33 -22.58 12.01 -36.00
CA ALA A 33 -23.05 12.84 -37.11
C ALA A 33 -24.48 13.36 -36.89
N GLN A 34 -25.38 12.52 -36.36
CA GLN A 34 -26.76 12.92 -36.05
C GLN A 34 -26.80 14.01 -34.96
N TYR A 35 -26.00 13.87 -33.91
CA TYR A 35 -26.01 14.75 -32.72
C TYR A 35 -25.42 16.13 -32.96
N GLN A 36 -24.71 16.35 -34.07
CA GLN A 36 -24.28 17.69 -34.48
C GLN A 36 -25.45 18.66 -34.69
N THR A 37 -26.65 18.14 -34.98
CA THR A 37 -27.85 18.97 -35.19
C THR A 37 -28.60 19.32 -33.89
N LEU A 38 -28.27 18.67 -32.77
CA LEU A 38 -28.93 18.90 -31.48
C LEU A 38 -28.56 20.26 -30.90
N SER A 39 -29.47 20.89 -30.16
CA SER A 39 -29.11 22.04 -29.32
C SER A 39 -28.19 21.63 -28.18
N ASN A 40 -27.62 22.59 -27.44
CA ASN A 40 -26.84 22.25 -26.24
C ASN A 40 -27.74 21.63 -25.16
N ASP A 41 -28.97 22.13 -25.00
CA ASP A 41 -29.93 21.58 -24.04
C ASP A 41 -30.36 20.15 -24.41
N ASP A 42 -30.64 19.87 -25.69
CA ASP A 42 -31.01 18.51 -26.14
C ASP A 42 -29.85 17.52 -25.96
N LEU A 43 -28.61 17.96 -26.22
CA LEU A 43 -27.43 17.11 -26.03
C LEU A 43 -27.23 16.77 -24.54
N ARG A 44 -27.41 17.75 -23.64
CA ARG A 44 -27.35 17.52 -22.18
C ARG A 44 -28.49 16.63 -21.70
N HIS A 45 -29.69 16.78 -22.28
CA HIS A 45 -30.87 16.00 -21.92
C HIS A 45 -30.70 14.50 -22.22
N LYS A 46 -29.81 14.12 -23.14
CA LYS A 46 -29.46 12.71 -23.38
C LYS A 46 -29.00 11.99 -22.12
N THR A 47 -28.30 12.65 -21.21
CA THR A 47 -27.91 12.06 -19.91
C THR A 47 -29.13 11.62 -19.11
N GLN A 48 -30.17 12.45 -19.07
CA GLN A 48 -31.41 12.16 -18.36
C GLN A 48 -32.18 11.01 -19.04
N GLU A 49 -32.27 11.04 -20.37
CA GLU A 49 -32.88 9.95 -21.16
C GLU A 49 -32.20 8.59 -20.87
N PHE A 50 -30.87 8.55 -20.82
CA PHE A 50 -30.15 7.31 -20.52
C PHE A 50 -30.38 6.84 -19.08
N LYS A 51 -30.35 7.76 -18.09
CA LYS A 51 -30.65 7.42 -16.69
C LYS A 51 -32.08 6.87 -16.53
N GLU A 52 -33.06 7.42 -17.25
CA GLU A 52 -34.44 6.93 -17.26
C GLU A 52 -34.56 5.55 -17.90
N ARG A 53 -33.87 5.30 -19.03
CA ARG A 53 -33.81 3.97 -19.67
C ARG A 53 -33.21 2.91 -18.75
N ILE A 54 -32.11 3.23 -18.05
CA ILE A 54 -31.49 2.34 -17.07
C ILE A 54 -32.47 2.06 -15.93
N LYS A 55 -33.07 3.10 -15.35
CA LYS A 55 -34.05 2.95 -14.27
C LYS A 55 -35.24 2.08 -14.68
N ALA A 56 -35.76 2.27 -15.90
CA ALA A 56 -36.85 1.45 -16.43
C ALA A 56 -36.44 -0.02 -16.61
N HIS A 57 -35.21 -0.27 -17.07
CA HIS A 57 -34.67 -1.63 -17.22
C HIS A 57 -34.48 -2.35 -15.88
N LEU A 58 -34.13 -1.62 -14.81
CA LEU A 58 -33.89 -2.18 -13.48
C LEU A 58 -35.13 -2.23 -12.58
N ALA A 59 -36.21 -1.55 -12.95
CA ALA A 59 -37.39 -1.34 -12.09
C ALA A 59 -37.99 -2.63 -11.51
N GLU A 60 -38.07 -3.70 -12.30
CA GLU A 60 -38.58 -5.00 -11.84
C GLU A 60 -37.70 -5.61 -10.74
N THR A 61 -36.38 -5.64 -10.96
CA THR A 61 -35.43 -6.21 -10.01
C THR A 61 -35.28 -5.34 -8.77
N ASP A 62 -35.31 -4.01 -8.91
CA ASP A 62 -35.29 -3.09 -7.77
C ASP A 62 -36.56 -3.26 -6.90
N ALA A 63 -37.73 -3.43 -7.52
CA ALA A 63 -38.98 -3.69 -6.80
C ALA A 63 -38.96 -5.05 -6.08
N GLU A 64 -38.39 -6.08 -6.70
CA GLU A 64 -38.24 -7.40 -6.07
C GLU A 64 -37.28 -7.36 -4.87
N ILE A 65 -36.12 -6.70 -5.01
CA ILE A 65 -35.17 -6.47 -3.92
C ILE A 65 -35.85 -5.73 -2.76
N GLN A 66 -36.59 -4.66 -3.05
CA GLN A 66 -37.30 -3.89 -2.02
C GLN A 66 -38.38 -4.74 -1.33
N THR A 67 -39.13 -5.53 -2.10
CA THR A 67 -40.20 -6.40 -1.57
C THR A 67 -39.63 -7.48 -0.66
N LEU A 68 -38.55 -8.14 -1.06
CA LEU A 68 -37.90 -9.18 -0.25
C LEU A 68 -37.23 -8.59 1.00
N SER A 69 -36.59 -7.42 0.88
CA SER A 69 -36.01 -6.72 2.02
C SER A 69 -37.09 -6.33 3.04
N GLN A 70 -38.22 -5.79 2.59
CA GLN A 70 -39.35 -5.47 3.47
C GLN A 70 -39.94 -6.73 4.13
N ARG A 71 -40.09 -7.83 3.37
CA ARG A 71 -40.55 -9.11 3.93
C ARG A 71 -39.60 -9.64 5.01
N ALA A 72 -38.28 -9.46 4.84
CA ALA A 72 -37.30 -9.84 5.85
C ALA A 72 -37.42 -8.96 7.12
N GLU A 73 -37.69 -7.67 6.97
CA GLU A 73 -37.95 -6.77 8.10
C GLU A 73 -39.25 -7.11 8.83
N ASP A 74 -40.31 -7.45 8.10
CA ASP A 74 -41.65 -7.75 8.63
C ASP A 74 -41.73 -9.09 9.38
N LEU A 75 -40.78 -10.00 9.16
CA LEU A 75 -40.72 -11.27 9.90
C LEU A 75 -40.49 -11.02 11.41
N PRO A 76 -41.06 -11.86 12.30
CA PRO A 76 -40.81 -11.77 13.74
C PRO A 76 -39.31 -11.80 14.06
N ALA A 77 -38.91 -11.12 15.14
CA ALA A 77 -37.50 -11.07 15.54
C ALA A 77 -36.94 -12.47 15.89
N GLU A 78 -37.82 -13.40 16.24
CA GLU A 78 -37.51 -14.78 16.59
C GLU A 78 -37.29 -15.69 15.35
N ASP A 79 -37.73 -15.30 14.14
CA ASP A 79 -37.56 -16.07 12.90
C ASP A 79 -36.26 -15.71 12.17
N ILE A 80 -35.14 -16.05 12.81
CA ILE A 80 -33.79 -15.70 12.36
C ILE A 80 -33.44 -16.38 11.01
N HIS A 81 -33.76 -17.67 10.87
CA HIS A 81 -33.46 -18.42 9.66
C HIS A 81 -34.31 -17.99 8.45
N GLY A 82 -35.59 -17.64 8.66
CA GLY A 82 -36.44 -17.09 7.60
C GLY A 82 -35.92 -15.76 7.08
N LYS A 83 -35.42 -14.89 7.97
CA LYS A 83 -34.78 -13.62 7.59
C LYS A 83 -33.50 -13.82 6.79
N ASP A 84 -32.63 -14.72 7.23
CA ASP A 84 -31.36 -15.00 6.53
C ASP A 84 -31.59 -15.53 5.11
N ALA A 85 -32.54 -16.45 4.94
CA ALA A 85 -32.89 -16.97 3.62
C ALA A 85 -33.34 -15.85 2.66
N LEU A 86 -34.22 -14.95 3.12
CA LEU A 86 -34.66 -13.80 2.32
C LEU A 86 -33.51 -12.84 2.00
N TYR A 87 -32.64 -12.58 2.97
CA TYR A 87 -31.47 -11.74 2.74
C TYR A 87 -30.47 -12.38 1.76
N GLY A 88 -30.32 -13.70 1.76
CA GLY A 88 -29.54 -14.45 0.77
C GLY A 88 -30.12 -14.31 -0.65
N GLU A 89 -31.45 -14.38 -0.80
CA GLU A 89 -32.12 -14.11 -2.07
C GLU A 89 -31.88 -12.67 -2.55
N VAL A 90 -31.94 -11.69 -1.64
CA VAL A 90 -31.63 -10.28 -1.92
C VAL A 90 -30.20 -10.11 -2.42
N ASP A 91 -29.23 -10.78 -1.81
CA ASP A 91 -27.83 -10.70 -2.26
C ASP A 91 -27.62 -11.25 -3.67
N GLU A 92 -28.28 -12.37 -4.00
CA GLU A 92 -28.23 -12.93 -5.37
C GLU A 92 -28.93 -12.02 -6.39
N LEU A 93 -30.05 -11.39 -6.03
CA LEU A 93 -30.70 -10.39 -6.88
C LEU A 93 -29.83 -9.14 -7.07
N ARG A 94 -29.12 -8.68 -6.04
CA ARG A 94 -28.17 -7.56 -6.15
C ARG A 94 -27.03 -7.89 -7.12
N LYS A 95 -26.50 -9.12 -7.10
CA LYS A 95 -25.51 -9.59 -8.10
C LYS A 95 -26.13 -9.68 -9.51
N GLY A 96 -27.38 -10.13 -9.61
CA GLY A 96 -28.13 -10.15 -10.87
C GLY A 96 -28.38 -8.76 -11.44
N ARG A 97 -28.67 -7.78 -10.57
CA ARG A 97 -28.85 -6.37 -10.91
C ARG A 97 -27.60 -5.77 -11.55
N ASP A 98 -26.42 -6.06 -11.01
CA ASP A 98 -25.15 -5.60 -11.61
C ASP A 98 -24.98 -6.13 -13.05
N LYS A 99 -25.35 -7.39 -13.31
CA LYS A 99 -25.32 -7.94 -14.69
C LYS A 99 -26.31 -7.23 -15.62
N LYS A 100 -27.53 -6.93 -15.14
CA LYS A 100 -28.52 -6.16 -15.92
C LYS A 100 -28.03 -4.75 -16.24
N ILE A 101 -27.31 -4.11 -15.31
CA ILE A 101 -26.63 -2.81 -15.56
C ILE A 101 -25.66 -2.96 -16.74
N GLU A 102 -24.80 -3.98 -16.74
CA GLU A 102 -23.84 -4.19 -17.82
C GLU A 102 -24.51 -4.40 -19.19
N ASP A 103 -25.65 -5.09 -19.23
CA ASP A 103 -26.37 -5.35 -20.48
C ASP A 103 -26.99 -4.07 -21.05
N ILE A 104 -27.68 -3.27 -20.23
CA ILE A 104 -28.26 -2.00 -20.70
C ILE A 104 -27.18 -0.97 -21.06
N LEU A 105 -26.04 -0.95 -20.35
CA LEU A 105 -24.92 -0.06 -20.68
C LEU A 105 -24.31 -0.39 -22.04
N LYS A 106 -24.22 -1.67 -22.44
CA LYS A 106 -23.77 -2.05 -23.79
C LYS A 106 -24.72 -1.57 -24.88
N GLU A 107 -26.03 -1.57 -24.63
CA GLU A 107 -27.01 -1.05 -25.57
C GLU A 107 -26.89 0.47 -25.74
N ILE A 108 -26.69 1.20 -24.63
CA ILE A 108 -26.57 2.66 -24.61
C ILE A 108 -25.19 3.12 -25.14
N LEU A 109 -24.17 2.28 -25.07
CA LEU A 109 -22.78 2.63 -25.35
C LEU A 109 -22.58 3.45 -26.64
N PRO A 110 -23.12 3.08 -27.82
CA PRO A 110 -22.86 3.83 -29.05
C PRO A 110 -23.38 5.26 -28.99
N GLU A 111 -24.56 5.46 -28.39
CA GLU A 111 -25.19 6.77 -28.19
C GLU A 111 -24.42 7.59 -27.15
N ALA A 112 -24.09 6.99 -26.01
CA ALA A 112 -23.36 7.67 -24.94
C ALA A 112 -21.96 8.13 -25.37
N PHE A 113 -21.21 7.29 -26.11
CA PHE A 113 -19.89 7.67 -26.63
C PHE A 113 -19.99 8.79 -27.66
N ALA A 114 -21.05 8.81 -28.47
CA ALA A 114 -21.32 9.89 -29.41
C ALA A 114 -21.65 11.22 -28.68
N VAL A 115 -22.40 11.19 -27.57
CA VAL A 115 -22.68 12.38 -26.73
C VAL A 115 -21.38 12.98 -26.19
N VAL A 116 -20.49 12.15 -25.64
CA VAL A 116 -19.19 12.60 -25.11
C VAL A 116 -18.32 13.18 -26.23
N LYS A 117 -18.24 12.49 -27.37
CA LYS A 117 -17.45 12.92 -28.53
C LYS A 117 -17.97 14.24 -29.11
N GLU A 118 -19.28 14.42 -29.20
CA GLU A 118 -19.89 15.67 -29.67
C GLU A 118 -19.68 16.81 -28.68
N THR A 119 -19.80 16.55 -27.38
CA THR A 119 -19.49 17.55 -26.34
C THR A 119 -18.04 18.01 -26.42
N ALA A 120 -17.10 17.06 -26.56
CA ALA A 120 -15.68 17.36 -26.74
C ALA A 120 -15.42 18.21 -28.00
N ARG A 121 -16.10 17.91 -29.12
CA ARG A 121 -16.05 18.70 -30.36
C ARG A 121 -16.61 20.11 -30.18
N ARG A 122 -17.70 20.28 -29.44
CA ARG A 122 -18.28 21.60 -29.16
C ARG A 122 -17.33 22.45 -28.30
N LEU A 123 -16.76 21.90 -27.25
CA LEU A 123 -15.74 22.59 -26.44
C LEU A 123 -14.50 22.95 -27.27
N ALA A 124 -14.06 22.06 -28.16
CA ALA A 124 -12.90 22.30 -29.03
C ALA A 124 -13.12 23.38 -30.11
N SER A 125 -14.37 23.79 -30.36
CA SER A 125 -14.68 24.80 -31.39
C SER A 125 -14.23 26.22 -31.04
N GLY A 126 -13.91 26.48 -29.78
CA GLY A 126 -13.52 27.81 -29.30
C GLY A 126 -14.68 28.70 -28.85
N THR A 127 -15.93 28.30 -29.13
CA THR A 127 -17.12 29.05 -28.70
C THR A 127 -17.58 28.55 -27.32
N PRO A 128 -17.85 29.44 -26.34
CA PRO A 128 -18.45 29.03 -25.08
C PRO A 128 -19.77 28.30 -25.28
N LEU A 129 -20.03 27.26 -24.49
CA LEU A 129 -21.29 26.53 -24.56
C LEU A 129 -22.34 27.24 -23.72
N GLU A 130 -23.44 27.60 -24.34
CA GLU A 130 -24.60 28.20 -23.70
C GLU A 130 -25.72 27.16 -23.57
N ALA A 131 -26.27 26.99 -22.36
CA ALA A 131 -27.37 26.08 -22.09
C ALA A 131 -28.28 26.65 -20.98
N THR A 132 -29.45 26.06 -20.79
CA THR A 132 -30.36 26.40 -19.70
C THR A 132 -29.78 25.95 -18.35
N ALA A 133 -29.81 26.81 -17.33
CA ALA A 133 -29.20 26.52 -16.04
C ALA A 133 -30.02 25.52 -15.20
N THR A 134 -29.40 24.39 -14.87
CA THR A 134 -29.92 23.37 -13.94
C THR A 134 -29.63 23.74 -12.48
N GLU A 135 -30.19 23.01 -11.52
CA GLU A 135 -29.86 23.18 -10.10
C GLU A 135 -28.38 22.88 -9.82
N LEU A 136 -27.84 21.82 -10.43
CA LEU A 136 -26.43 21.48 -10.36
C LEU A 136 -25.54 22.63 -10.88
N ASP A 137 -25.90 23.24 -12.01
CA ASP A 137 -25.16 24.40 -12.56
C ASP A 137 -25.09 25.57 -11.56
N ARG A 138 -26.19 25.82 -10.83
CA ARG A 138 -26.26 26.89 -9.82
C ARG A 138 -25.38 26.61 -8.60
N GLU A 139 -25.17 25.35 -8.25
CA GLU A 139 -24.21 24.98 -7.20
C GLU A 139 -22.76 25.07 -7.70
N LEU A 140 -22.50 24.61 -8.92
CA LEU A 140 -21.16 24.54 -9.49
C LEU A 140 -20.58 25.91 -9.84
N VAL A 141 -21.40 26.87 -10.31
CA VAL A 141 -20.93 28.20 -10.69
C VAL A 141 -20.25 28.96 -9.53
N VAL A 142 -20.59 28.64 -8.28
CA VAL A 142 -19.96 29.23 -7.08
C VAL A 142 -18.53 28.71 -6.89
N LYS A 143 -18.26 27.49 -7.37
CA LYS A 143 -17.00 26.77 -7.17
C LYS A 143 -16.10 26.79 -8.41
N ARG A 144 -16.67 26.98 -9.59
CA ARG A 144 -16.00 26.81 -10.90
C ARG A 144 -15.84 28.15 -11.60
N ALA A 145 -14.59 28.57 -11.81
CA ALA A 145 -14.26 29.83 -12.47
C ALA A 145 -14.57 29.86 -13.98
N ASN A 146 -14.76 28.70 -14.60
CA ASN A 146 -15.03 28.54 -16.04
C ASN A 146 -16.51 28.61 -16.40
N MET A 147 -17.37 28.84 -15.41
CA MET A 147 -18.82 28.91 -15.55
C MET A 147 -19.31 30.31 -15.18
N ARG A 148 -20.30 30.84 -15.89
CA ARG A 148 -20.99 32.06 -15.48
C ARG A 148 -22.48 31.97 -15.77
N LEU A 149 -23.29 32.51 -14.86
CA LEU A 149 -24.73 32.64 -15.03
C LEU A 149 -25.06 33.98 -15.68
N GLU A 150 -25.84 33.95 -16.75
CA GLU A 150 -26.42 35.12 -17.42
C GLU A 150 -27.93 34.91 -17.51
N GLY A 151 -28.67 35.45 -16.53
CA GLY A 151 -30.12 35.24 -16.42
C GLY A 151 -30.47 33.80 -16.05
N ASP A 152 -31.23 33.12 -16.89
CA ASP A 152 -31.60 31.71 -16.79
C ASP A 152 -30.62 30.76 -17.51
N LYS A 153 -29.58 31.32 -18.14
CA LYS A 153 -28.60 30.55 -18.90
C LYS A 153 -27.29 30.38 -18.15
N ILE A 154 -26.65 29.25 -18.38
CA ILE A 154 -25.29 28.94 -17.95
C ILE A 154 -24.37 28.96 -19.17
N ILE A 155 -23.22 29.62 -19.01
CA ILE A 155 -22.18 29.70 -20.03
C ILE A 155 -20.94 28.97 -19.52
N TYR A 156 -20.50 27.96 -20.28
CA TYR A 156 -19.28 27.21 -20.05
C TYR A 156 -18.19 27.70 -21.00
N ASN A 157 -17.12 28.25 -20.44
CA ASN A 157 -15.94 28.63 -21.23
C ASN A 157 -15.16 27.39 -21.66
N ASN A 158 -14.46 27.51 -22.79
CA ASN A 158 -13.65 26.43 -23.38
C ASN A 158 -12.23 26.34 -22.78
N GLY A 159 -11.88 27.19 -21.82
CA GLY A 159 -10.61 27.17 -21.12
C GLY A 159 -10.74 27.51 -19.64
N TRP A 160 -9.89 26.88 -18.83
CA TRP A 160 -9.91 26.97 -17.37
C TRP A 160 -8.58 26.56 -16.74
N ASN A 161 -8.40 26.92 -15.47
CA ASN A 161 -7.25 26.49 -14.70
C ASN A 161 -7.48 25.05 -14.19
N ALA A 162 -6.53 24.16 -14.45
CA ALA A 162 -6.48 22.82 -13.90
C ALA A 162 -5.11 22.57 -13.26
N ALA A 163 -5.11 22.27 -11.96
CA ALA A 163 -3.94 22.08 -11.11
C ALA A 163 -2.87 23.18 -11.26
N GLY A 164 -3.30 24.44 -11.42
CA GLY A 164 -2.43 25.61 -11.54
C GLY A 164 -2.02 25.97 -12.97
N SER A 165 -2.39 25.18 -13.98
CA SER A 165 -2.11 25.47 -15.40
C SER A 165 -3.37 25.89 -16.15
N ASP A 166 -3.30 26.92 -16.97
CA ASP A 166 -4.41 27.32 -17.84
C ASP A 166 -4.48 26.37 -19.05
N ILE A 167 -5.58 25.65 -19.15
CA ILE A 167 -5.85 24.67 -20.20
C ILE A 167 -6.97 25.19 -21.08
N VAL A 168 -6.82 25.03 -22.40
CA VAL A 168 -7.89 25.22 -23.38
C VAL A 168 -8.25 23.85 -23.94
N TRP A 169 -9.53 23.49 -23.90
CA TRP A 169 -10.00 22.26 -24.49
C TRP A 169 -9.92 22.34 -26.02
N ASN A 170 -9.14 21.46 -26.63
CA ASN A 170 -8.92 21.43 -28.08
C ASN A 170 -8.86 20.00 -28.63
N MET A 171 -9.55 19.06 -27.98
CA MET A 171 -9.45 17.63 -28.25
C MET A 171 -10.78 17.04 -28.70
N VAL A 172 -10.74 16.11 -29.66
CA VAL A 172 -11.87 15.32 -30.15
C VAL A 172 -11.43 13.88 -30.31
N HIS A 173 -12.28 12.93 -29.91
CA HIS A 173 -11.91 11.52 -29.89
C HIS A 173 -11.67 10.94 -31.29
N TYR A 174 -10.52 10.28 -31.48
CA TYR A 174 -10.19 9.46 -32.64
C TYR A 174 -10.88 8.09 -32.58
N ASN A 175 -10.98 7.40 -33.72
CA ASN A 175 -11.56 6.05 -33.78
C ASN A 175 -10.81 5.05 -32.88
N VAL A 176 -9.48 5.12 -32.84
CA VAL A 176 -8.67 4.26 -31.95
C VAL A 176 -8.96 4.52 -30.46
N GLN A 177 -9.31 5.75 -30.11
CA GLN A 177 -9.69 6.12 -28.74
C GLN A 177 -11.09 5.61 -28.38
N LEU A 178 -12.02 5.56 -29.35
CA LEU A 178 -13.33 4.91 -29.17
C LEU A 178 -13.15 3.41 -28.90
N ILE A 179 -12.25 2.74 -29.63
CA ILE A 179 -11.90 1.33 -29.37
C ILE A 179 -11.33 1.17 -27.96
N GLY A 180 -10.36 2.01 -27.57
CA GLY A 180 -9.81 2.01 -26.21
C GLY A 180 -10.88 2.17 -25.13
N GLY A 181 -11.83 3.10 -25.33
CA GLY A 181 -12.96 3.30 -24.40
C GLY A 181 -13.88 2.08 -24.28
N MET A 182 -14.14 1.38 -25.38
CA MET A 182 -14.95 0.15 -25.39
C MET A 182 -14.24 -1.01 -24.68
N VAL A 183 -12.92 -1.14 -24.87
CA VAL A 183 -12.09 -2.12 -24.16
C VAL A 183 -12.13 -1.87 -22.66
N LEU A 184 -11.98 -0.61 -22.22
CA LEU A 184 -12.07 -0.23 -20.81
C LEU A 184 -13.46 -0.53 -20.22
N HIS A 185 -14.54 -0.19 -20.93
CA HIS A 185 -15.89 -0.51 -20.48
C HIS A 185 -16.12 -2.03 -20.33
N SER A 186 -15.45 -2.85 -21.14
CA SER A 186 -15.54 -4.32 -21.11
C SER A 186 -14.75 -4.97 -19.96
N GLY A 187 -14.15 -4.18 -19.05
CA GLY A 187 -13.35 -4.72 -17.94
C GLY A 187 -11.99 -5.29 -18.37
N LYS A 188 -11.38 -4.70 -19.40
CA LYS A 188 -10.08 -5.12 -19.96
C LYS A 188 -9.05 -4.01 -19.84
N ILE A 189 -7.80 -4.35 -20.17
CA ILE A 189 -6.71 -3.38 -20.26
C ILE A 189 -6.56 -2.89 -21.70
N ALA A 190 -6.66 -1.58 -21.89
CA ALA A 190 -6.35 -0.92 -23.16
C ALA A 190 -4.87 -0.52 -23.18
N GLU A 191 -4.05 -1.28 -23.92
CA GLU A 191 -2.68 -0.87 -24.20
C GLU A 191 -2.67 0.17 -25.32
N MET A 192 -2.43 1.43 -24.96
CA MET A 192 -2.39 2.57 -25.85
C MET A 192 -1.05 3.29 -25.70
N ALA A 193 -0.33 3.45 -26.82
CA ALA A 193 0.96 4.13 -26.82
C ALA A 193 0.89 5.52 -26.17
N THR A 194 1.99 5.94 -25.53
CA THR A 194 2.00 7.24 -24.86
C THR A 194 1.83 8.37 -25.88
N GLY A 195 0.90 9.29 -25.62
CA GLY A 195 0.53 10.34 -26.57
C GLY A 195 -0.75 10.06 -27.36
N GLU A 196 -1.31 8.85 -27.30
CA GLU A 196 -2.61 8.53 -27.92
C GLU A 196 -3.83 9.10 -27.16
N GLY A 197 -3.62 9.91 -26.11
CA GLY A 197 -4.70 10.57 -25.37
C GLY A 197 -5.42 9.72 -24.32
N LYS A 198 -4.69 8.93 -23.52
CA LYS A 198 -5.24 8.05 -22.45
C LYS A 198 -6.23 8.78 -21.51
N THR A 199 -5.86 9.96 -21.01
CA THR A 199 -6.74 10.79 -20.17
C THR A 199 -8.06 11.14 -20.85
N LEU A 200 -8.05 11.41 -22.17
CA LEU A 200 -9.26 11.68 -22.95
C LEU A 200 -10.08 10.40 -23.22
N VAL A 201 -9.41 9.27 -23.47
CA VAL A 201 -10.08 7.97 -23.66
C VAL A 201 -10.88 7.59 -22.42
N SER A 202 -10.34 7.88 -21.23
CA SER A 202 -10.97 7.61 -19.94
C SER A 202 -12.36 8.23 -19.80
N THR A 203 -12.66 9.34 -20.49
CA THR A 203 -13.93 10.06 -20.33
C THR A 203 -15.12 9.29 -20.90
N LEU A 204 -14.90 8.46 -21.92
CA LEU A 204 -15.94 7.67 -22.57
C LEU A 204 -16.54 6.60 -21.62
N PRO A 205 -15.75 5.63 -21.08
CA PRO A 205 -16.27 4.65 -20.14
C PRO A 205 -16.63 5.28 -18.80
N ALA A 206 -15.96 6.35 -18.36
CA ALA A 206 -16.33 7.02 -17.11
C ALA A 206 -17.74 7.62 -17.19
N TYR A 207 -18.06 8.34 -18.28
CA TYR A 207 -19.41 8.85 -18.51
C TYR A 207 -20.44 7.72 -18.55
N LEU A 208 -20.22 6.70 -19.38
CA LEU A 208 -21.17 5.59 -19.57
C LEU A 208 -21.48 4.88 -18.25
N ASN A 209 -20.46 4.48 -17.49
CA ASN A 209 -20.66 3.72 -16.25
C ASN A 209 -21.21 4.58 -15.11
N ALA A 210 -20.92 5.89 -15.12
CA ALA A 210 -21.49 6.83 -14.15
C ALA A 210 -23.01 6.98 -14.29
N LEU A 211 -23.60 6.71 -15.46
CA LEU A 211 -25.05 6.77 -15.69
C LEU A 211 -25.84 5.80 -14.79
N ALA A 212 -25.22 4.72 -14.32
CA ALA A 212 -25.85 3.76 -13.42
C ALA A 212 -26.01 4.27 -11.97
N GLY A 213 -25.34 5.37 -11.58
CA GLY A 213 -25.42 5.94 -10.23
C GLY A 213 -24.66 5.16 -9.14
N GLU A 214 -24.06 4.01 -9.47
CA GLU A 214 -23.15 3.26 -8.59
C GLU A 214 -21.74 3.90 -8.53
N GLY A 215 -21.48 4.75 -9.51
CA GLY A 215 -20.31 5.61 -9.73
C GLY A 215 -18.96 4.95 -9.95
N VAL A 216 -17.97 5.80 -10.25
CA VAL A 216 -16.74 5.39 -10.95
C VAL A 216 -15.51 5.91 -10.22
N HIS A 217 -14.58 5.01 -9.89
CA HIS A 217 -13.28 5.37 -9.32
C HIS A 217 -12.22 5.40 -10.41
N ILE A 218 -11.60 6.57 -10.63
CA ILE A 218 -10.47 6.73 -11.55
C ILE A 218 -9.20 6.84 -10.72
N VAL A 219 -8.35 5.82 -10.83
CA VAL A 219 -7.13 5.68 -10.05
C VAL A 219 -5.94 6.16 -10.86
N THR A 220 -5.13 7.04 -10.28
CA THR A 220 -3.89 7.54 -10.88
C THR A 220 -2.69 7.24 -9.98
N VAL A 221 -1.48 7.46 -10.51
CA VAL A 221 -0.21 7.16 -9.83
C VAL A 221 0.12 8.15 -8.71
N ASN A 222 -0.34 9.40 -8.80
CA ASN A 222 -0.05 10.44 -7.81
C ASN A 222 -1.18 11.47 -7.69
N ASP A 223 -1.15 12.21 -6.59
CA ASP A 223 -2.16 13.21 -6.20
C ASP A 223 -2.28 14.35 -7.23
N TYR A 224 -1.17 14.80 -7.80
CA TYR A 224 -1.14 15.83 -8.83
C TYR A 224 -1.92 15.41 -10.08
N LEU A 225 -1.70 14.20 -10.58
CA LEU A 225 -2.41 13.66 -11.74
C LEU A 225 -3.89 13.47 -11.43
N ALA A 226 -4.24 12.94 -10.25
CA ALA A 226 -5.63 12.82 -9.82
C ALA A 226 -6.35 14.18 -9.83
N ARG A 227 -5.73 15.20 -9.21
CA ARG A 227 -6.29 16.56 -9.16
C ARG A 227 -6.38 17.19 -10.54
N ARG A 228 -5.29 17.15 -11.31
CA ARG A 228 -5.23 17.70 -12.68
C ARG A 228 -6.29 17.08 -13.57
N ASP A 229 -6.40 15.76 -13.60
CA ASP A 229 -7.32 15.07 -14.52
C ASP A 229 -8.78 15.24 -14.07
N SER A 230 -9.05 15.30 -12.76
CA SER A 230 -10.38 15.65 -12.24
C SER A 230 -10.82 17.06 -12.65
N GLU A 231 -9.91 18.03 -12.66
CA GLU A 231 -10.20 19.42 -13.02
C GLU A 231 -10.18 19.64 -14.53
N TRP A 232 -9.35 18.89 -15.25
CA TRP A 232 -9.28 18.94 -16.70
C TRP A 232 -10.50 18.27 -17.34
N ASN A 233 -10.94 17.10 -16.88
CA ASN A 233 -12.12 16.45 -17.46
C ASN A 233 -13.44 16.90 -16.82
N GLY A 234 -13.40 17.48 -15.61
CA GLY A 234 -14.57 17.90 -14.84
C GLY A 234 -15.60 18.67 -15.66
N PRO A 235 -15.24 19.78 -16.36
CA PRO A 235 -16.20 20.58 -17.12
C PRO A 235 -16.93 19.84 -18.24
N LEU A 236 -16.31 18.80 -18.84
CA LEU A 236 -16.97 17.95 -19.83
C LEU A 236 -18.12 17.16 -19.19
N PHE A 237 -17.89 16.58 -18.02
CA PHE A 237 -18.88 15.80 -17.28
C PHE A 237 -19.95 16.68 -16.63
N GLU A 238 -19.55 17.82 -16.06
CA GLU A 238 -20.42 18.80 -15.41
C GLU A 238 -21.40 19.41 -16.42
N PHE A 239 -20.92 19.74 -17.64
CA PHE A 239 -21.81 20.13 -18.73
C PHE A 239 -22.85 19.04 -19.01
N LEU A 240 -22.46 17.77 -19.02
CA LEU A 240 -23.38 16.64 -19.22
C LEU A 240 -24.23 16.29 -17.99
N GLY A 241 -24.14 17.05 -16.88
CA GLY A 241 -24.97 16.86 -15.69
C GLY A 241 -24.47 15.78 -14.73
N LEU A 242 -23.18 15.43 -14.78
CA LEU A 242 -22.52 14.53 -13.84
C LEU A 242 -21.62 15.31 -12.88
N THR A 243 -21.49 14.79 -11.66
CA THR A 243 -20.62 15.35 -10.61
C THR A 243 -19.25 14.67 -10.61
N VAL A 244 -18.20 15.47 -10.42
CA VAL A 244 -16.81 15.00 -10.39
C VAL A 244 -16.07 15.61 -9.22
N ASP A 245 -15.37 14.78 -8.44
CA ASP A 245 -14.50 15.26 -7.38
C ASP A 245 -13.22 14.39 -7.26
N CYS A 246 -12.26 14.88 -6.48
CA CYS A 246 -10.99 14.21 -6.21
C CYS A 246 -10.75 14.09 -4.71
N ILE A 247 -10.57 12.85 -4.24
CA ILE A 247 -10.42 12.56 -2.81
C ILE A 247 -9.14 13.16 -2.22
N ASP A 248 -8.07 13.25 -3.02
CA ASP A 248 -6.80 13.85 -2.60
C ASP A 248 -6.92 15.35 -2.25
N LYS A 249 -8.03 16.03 -2.58
CA LYS A 249 -8.28 17.43 -2.18
C LYS A 249 -8.78 17.56 -0.75
N HIS A 250 -9.29 16.47 -0.18
CA HIS A 250 -10.03 16.47 1.08
C HIS A 250 -9.26 15.70 2.14
N THR A 251 -9.29 16.19 3.38
CA THR A 251 -8.68 15.47 4.50
C THR A 251 -9.43 14.15 4.68
N PRO A 252 -8.73 13.05 4.99
CA PRO A 252 -9.40 11.77 5.11
C PRO A 252 -10.42 11.72 6.26
N HIS A 253 -11.50 10.94 6.10
CA HIS A 253 -12.56 10.75 7.10
C HIS A 253 -13.30 12.05 7.52
N THR A 254 -13.45 12.99 6.58
CA THR A 254 -14.29 14.19 6.75
C THR A 254 -15.58 14.12 5.91
N PRO A 255 -16.62 14.91 6.24
CA PRO A 255 -17.83 14.99 5.42
C PRO A 255 -17.56 15.37 3.96
N GLU A 256 -16.55 16.19 3.70
CA GLU A 256 -16.13 16.56 2.34
C GLU A 256 -15.55 15.35 1.60
N ARG A 257 -14.76 14.51 2.28
CA ARG A 257 -14.25 13.24 1.72
C ARG A 257 -15.40 12.30 1.34
N ARG A 258 -16.40 12.16 2.21
CA ARG A 258 -17.63 11.38 1.92
C ARG A 258 -18.38 11.97 0.72
N LYS A 259 -18.52 13.30 0.64
CA LYS A 259 -19.14 13.97 -0.51
C LYS A 259 -18.38 13.70 -1.82
N ALA A 260 -17.05 13.62 -1.79
CA ALA A 260 -16.26 13.31 -2.97
C ALA A 260 -16.49 11.86 -3.49
N TYR A 261 -16.71 10.90 -2.60
CA TYR A 261 -17.11 9.53 -2.96
C TYR A 261 -18.54 9.41 -3.46
N LEU A 262 -19.43 10.30 -3.02
CA LEU A 262 -20.82 10.38 -3.49
C LEU A 262 -20.95 11.03 -4.88
N ALA A 263 -19.89 11.64 -5.41
CA ALA A 263 -19.87 12.12 -6.78
C ALA A 263 -20.07 10.96 -7.78
N ASP A 264 -20.59 11.24 -8.98
CA ASP A 264 -20.75 10.22 -10.02
C ASP A 264 -19.39 9.65 -10.45
N ILE A 265 -18.36 10.50 -10.48
CA ILE A 265 -16.97 10.15 -10.81
C ILE A 265 -16.03 10.68 -9.73
N THR A 266 -15.21 9.79 -9.18
CA THR A 266 -14.26 10.08 -8.10
C THR A 266 -12.84 9.79 -8.56
N TYR A 267 -11.99 10.80 -8.60
CA TYR A 267 -10.55 10.65 -8.88
C TYR A 267 -9.77 10.45 -7.58
N GLY A 268 -8.72 9.63 -7.63
CA GLY A 268 -7.83 9.46 -6.48
C GLY A 268 -6.57 8.67 -6.79
N THR A 269 -5.69 8.54 -5.79
CA THR A 269 -4.55 7.62 -5.83
C THR A 269 -4.91 6.24 -5.28
N ASN A 270 -4.20 5.20 -5.73
CA ASN A 270 -4.36 3.82 -5.24
C ASN A 270 -4.24 3.73 -3.71
N ASN A 271 -3.28 4.46 -3.13
CA ASN A 271 -3.03 4.47 -1.69
C ASN A 271 -4.23 5.09 -0.94
N GLU A 272 -4.73 6.24 -1.38
CA GLU A 272 -5.84 6.92 -0.70
C GLU A 272 -7.13 6.08 -0.74
N PHE A 273 -7.44 5.48 -1.88
CA PHE A 273 -8.55 4.54 -2.03
C PHE A 273 -8.42 3.33 -1.08
N GLY A 274 -7.25 2.70 -1.03
CA GLY A 274 -7.05 1.54 -0.16
C GLY A 274 -7.03 1.90 1.33
N PHE A 275 -6.48 3.05 1.71
CA PHE A 275 -6.49 3.50 3.11
C PHE A 275 -7.86 3.98 3.59
N ASP A 276 -8.67 4.60 2.73
CA ASP A 276 -10.07 4.90 3.05
C ASP A 276 -10.85 3.59 3.27
N TYR A 277 -10.64 2.56 2.45
CA TYR A 277 -11.23 1.24 2.69
C TYR A 277 -10.81 0.64 4.04
N LEU A 278 -9.51 0.68 4.38
CA LEU A 278 -9.05 0.17 5.66
C LEU A 278 -9.64 0.97 6.84
N ARG A 279 -9.76 2.30 6.72
CA ARG A 279 -10.37 3.16 7.75
C ARG A 279 -11.87 2.93 7.89
N ASP A 280 -12.60 2.76 6.79
CA ASP A 280 -14.03 2.44 6.80
C ASP A 280 -14.31 1.13 7.53
N ASN A 281 -13.40 0.15 7.46
CA ASN A 281 -13.51 -1.10 8.22
C ASN A 281 -13.05 -0.99 9.68
N MET A 282 -12.78 0.23 10.17
CA MET A 282 -12.43 0.52 11.57
C MET A 282 -13.40 1.52 12.25
N VAL A 283 -14.42 2.00 11.54
CA VAL A 283 -15.36 3.01 12.07
C VAL A 283 -16.37 2.40 13.04
N GLN A 284 -16.81 3.19 14.03
CA GLN A 284 -17.78 2.73 15.03
C GLN A 284 -19.24 3.05 14.67
N SER A 285 -19.46 3.90 13.67
CA SER A 285 -20.80 4.23 13.17
C SER A 285 -20.87 4.24 11.64
N PRO A 286 -22.00 3.85 11.03
CA PRO A 286 -22.17 3.91 9.58
C PRO A 286 -21.94 5.30 8.96
N ASP A 287 -22.23 6.37 9.72
CA ASP A 287 -22.13 7.74 9.22
C ASP A 287 -20.69 8.23 9.03
N GLU A 288 -19.74 7.54 9.67
CA GLU A 288 -18.31 7.79 9.56
C GLU A 288 -17.71 7.18 8.29
N MET A 289 -18.37 6.20 7.65
CA MET A 289 -17.89 5.61 6.40
C MET A 289 -17.86 6.65 5.28
N VAL A 290 -16.75 6.71 4.56
CA VAL A 290 -16.60 7.64 3.42
C VAL A 290 -16.87 6.97 2.08
N GLN A 291 -16.56 5.69 1.92
CA GLN A 291 -16.75 4.97 0.66
C GLN A 291 -18.16 4.41 0.50
N ARG A 292 -18.50 4.11 -0.75
CA ARG A 292 -19.67 3.33 -1.14
C ARG A 292 -19.25 1.98 -1.73
N LYS A 293 -20.21 1.22 -2.27
CA LYS A 293 -19.96 -0.04 -2.98
C LYS A 293 -18.85 0.12 -4.05
N HIS A 294 -17.90 -0.82 -4.07
CA HIS A 294 -16.84 -0.90 -5.08
C HIS A 294 -17.41 -1.40 -6.41
N HIS A 295 -17.93 -0.48 -7.24
CA HIS A 295 -18.61 -0.83 -8.49
C HIS A 295 -17.64 -0.90 -9.68
N PHE A 296 -17.19 0.25 -10.19
CA PHE A 296 -16.26 0.31 -11.33
C PHE A 296 -14.97 1.08 -10.98
N ALA A 297 -13.82 0.42 -11.13
CA ALA A 297 -12.51 1.06 -11.05
C ALA A 297 -11.81 1.05 -12.41
N MET A 298 -11.24 2.20 -12.76
CA MET A 298 -10.39 2.35 -13.93
C MET A 298 -9.02 2.85 -13.48
N VAL A 299 -8.00 2.02 -13.72
CA VAL A 299 -6.63 2.29 -13.29
C VAL A 299 -5.83 2.87 -14.46
N ASP A 300 -5.48 4.16 -14.37
CA ASP A 300 -4.48 4.74 -15.26
C ASP A 300 -3.09 4.24 -14.87
N GLU A 301 -2.26 4.00 -15.89
CA GLU A 301 -0.92 3.45 -15.73
C GLU A 301 -0.94 2.13 -14.93
N VAL A 302 -1.83 1.22 -15.35
CA VAL A 302 -2.15 -0.05 -14.67
C VAL A 302 -0.92 -0.90 -14.35
N ASP A 303 0.09 -0.86 -15.19
CA ASP A 303 1.34 -1.58 -14.99
C ASP A 303 2.12 -1.07 -13.78
N SER A 304 2.05 0.22 -13.46
CA SER A 304 2.70 0.69 -12.24
C SER A 304 1.84 0.55 -11.00
N VAL A 305 0.53 0.68 -11.11
CA VAL A 305 -0.34 0.55 -9.93
C VAL A 305 -0.53 -0.92 -9.54
N LEU A 306 -0.76 -1.81 -10.49
CA LEU A 306 -1.07 -3.22 -10.23
C LEU A 306 0.15 -4.15 -10.28
N ILE A 307 1.31 -3.70 -10.78
CA ILE A 307 2.55 -4.49 -10.78
C ILE A 307 3.62 -3.82 -9.90
N ASP A 308 4.03 -2.58 -10.20
CA ASP A 308 5.15 -1.94 -9.48
C ASP A 308 4.81 -1.63 -8.01
N ASP A 309 3.67 -1.00 -7.75
CA ASP A 309 3.21 -0.62 -6.41
C ASP A 309 2.65 -1.81 -5.61
N ALA A 310 2.24 -2.86 -6.31
CA ALA A 310 1.67 -4.08 -5.73
C ALA A 310 2.72 -4.96 -5.01
N ARG A 311 3.98 -4.49 -4.91
CA ARG A 311 5.06 -5.11 -4.14
C ARG A 311 4.92 -4.93 -2.64
N THR A 312 4.22 -3.89 -2.18
CA THR A 312 4.07 -3.57 -0.75
C THR A 312 2.58 -3.53 -0.37
N PRO A 313 2.17 -4.17 0.75
CA PRO A 313 0.81 -4.06 1.24
C PRO A 313 0.54 -2.66 1.83
N LEU A 314 -0.73 -2.28 1.91
CA LEU A 314 -1.18 -1.10 2.64
C LEU A 314 -1.44 -1.49 4.10
N ILE A 315 -0.78 -0.81 5.04
CA ILE A 315 -0.86 -1.13 6.46
C ILE A 315 -1.26 0.11 7.26
N ILE A 316 -2.28 -0.03 8.12
CA ILE A 316 -2.60 0.92 9.18
C ILE A 316 -2.07 0.38 10.48
N ALA A 317 -1.35 1.22 11.21
CA ALA A 317 -0.80 0.86 12.51
C ALA A 317 -1.04 1.92 13.59
N GLY A 318 -1.17 1.44 14.83
CA GLY A 318 -1.34 2.27 16.01
C GLY A 318 -0.33 1.93 17.11
N PRO A 319 -0.06 2.87 18.04
CA PRO A 319 0.85 2.66 19.14
C PRO A 319 0.29 1.65 20.17
N VAL A 320 1.14 0.75 20.65
CA VAL A 320 0.86 -0.21 21.73
C VAL A 320 1.20 0.45 23.07
N PRO A 321 0.37 0.29 24.12
CA PRO A 321 0.67 0.85 25.44
C PRO A 321 1.96 0.27 26.06
N ARG A 322 3.06 1.03 26.01
CA ARG A 322 4.22 1.09 26.95
C ARG A 322 4.75 -0.22 27.59
N GLY A 323 4.81 -1.33 26.85
CA GLY A 323 5.57 -2.51 27.29
C GLY A 323 7.08 -2.34 27.07
N ASP A 324 7.48 -2.01 25.84
CA ASP A 324 8.86 -2.19 25.37
C ASP A 324 9.79 -0.98 25.56
N ASP A 325 9.23 0.22 25.80
CA ASP A 325 10.00 1.48 25.91
C ASP A 325 11.09 1.42 26.98
N GLN A 326 10.90 0.64 28.05
CA GLN A 326 11.87 0.53 29.14
C GLN A 326 13.14 -0.24 28.76
N GLN A 327 13.04 -1.25 27.87
CA GLN A 327 14.17 -2.14 27.58
C GLN A 327 15.29 -1.43 26.81
N TYR A 328 14.95 -0.62 25.80
CA TYR A 328 15.92 0.13 25.00
C TYR A 328 16.78 1.08 25.85
N HIS A 329 16.16 1.77 26.82
CA HIS A 329 16.89 2.66 27.72
C HIS A 329 17.85 1.91 28.65
N ILE A 330 17.48 0.71 29.10
CA ILE A 330 18.29 -0.12 30.00
C ILE A 330 19.46 -0.77 29.25
N LEU A 331 19.23 -1.25 28.02
CA LEU A 331 20.21 -2.04 27.26
C LEU A 331 21.16 -1.18 26.42
N LYS A 332 20.75 0.02 25.98
CA LYS A 332 21.60 0.93 25.18
C LYS A 332 23.01 1.13 25.76
N PRO A 333 23.21 1.47 27.05
CA PRO A 333 24.55 1.68 27.59
C PRO A 333 25.43 0.42 27.58
N ARG A 334 24.82 -0.78 27.57
CA ARG A 334 25.55 -2.04 27.46
C ARG A 334 26.01 -2.26 26.01
N VAL A 335 25.14 -1.98 25.05
CA VAL A 335 25.45 -2.07 23.62
C VAL A 335 26.51 -1.04 23.21
N ASP A 336 26.44 0.20 23.72
CA ASP A 336 27.47 1.23 23.48
C ASP A 336 28.88 0.74 23.85
N LYS A 337 29.02 0.13 25.03
CA LYS A 337 30.30 -0.46 25.47
C LYS A 337 30.76 -1.59 24.57
N LEU A 338 29.82 -2.41 24.08
CA LEU A 338 30.11 -3.53 23.17
C LEU A 338 30.61 -3.02 21.80
N ILE A 339 29.96 -1.99 21.24
CA ILE A 339 30.37 -1.33 20.00
C ILE A 339 31.77 -0.71 20.15
N GLU A 340 32.06 -0.05 21.27
CA GLU A 340 33.39 0.50 21.53
C GLU A 340 34.48 -0.58 21.59
N ALA A 341 34.20 -1.70 22.25
CA ALA A 341 35.13 -2.83 22.33
C ALA A 341 35.37 -3.46 20.95
N GLN A 342 34.30 -3.66 20.17
CA GLN A 342 34.39 -4.13 18.80
C GLN A 342 35.25 -3.19 17.94
N ARG A 343 35.05 -1.87 18.04
CA ARG A 343 35.86 -0.87 17.30
C ARG A 343 37.34 -0.98 17.62
N ARG A 344 37.72 -1.26 18.86
CA ARG A 344 39.13 -1.45 19.25
C ARG A 344 39.72 -2.71 18.61
N VAL A 345 38.98 -3.82 18.66
CA VAL A 345 39.40 -5.10 18.07
C VAL A 345 39.51 -5.01 16.54
N VAL A 346 38.54 -4.38 15.87
CA VAL A 346 38.57 -4.17 14.41
C VAL A 346 39.77 -3.31 14.01
N ASN A 347 40.06 -2.22 14.73
CA ASN A 347 41.24 -1.40 14.46
C ASN A 347 42.56 -2.16 14.65
N GLN A 348 42.62 -3.03 15.67
CA GLN A 348 43.78 -3.89 15.88
C GLN A 348 43.99 -4.85 14.70
N PHE A 349 42.94 -5.55 14.26
CA PHE A 349 43.03 -6.47 13.12
C PHE A 349 43.28 -5.76 11.78
N LEU A 350 42.71 -4.57 11.57
CA LEU A 350 43.01 -3.76 10.39
C LEU A 350 44.49 -3.36 10.33
N ASN A 351 45.08 -2.96 11.45
CA ASN A 351 46.50 -2.62 11.53
C ASN A 351 47.40 -3.85 11.36
N GLU A 352 46.98 -5.01 11.90
CA GLU A 352 47.68 -6.29 11.70
C GLU A 352 47.65 -6.71 10.22
N GLY A 353 46.49 -6.62 9.56
CA GLY A 353 46.35 -6.90 8.12
C GLY A 353 47.22 -5.97 7.27
N LYS A 354 47.22 -4.66 7.56
CA LYS A 354 48.10 -3.68 6.90
C LYS A 354 49.58 -4.06 7.04
N LYS A 355 50.01 -4.44 8.24
CA LYS A 355 51.39 -4.84 8.51
C LYS A 355 51.78 -6.10 7.74
N LYS A 356 50.95 -7.15 7.81
CA LYS A 356 51.21 -8.43 7.12
C LYS A 356 51.24 -8.27 5.59
N PHE A 357 50.32 -7.50 5.02
CA PHE A 357 50.36 -7.23 3.58
C PHE A 357 51.57 -6.39 3.16
N ALA A 358 52.05 -5.47 4.01
CA ALA A 358 53.30 -4.75 3.76
C ALA A 358 54.53 -5.68 3.84
N GLU A 359 54.47 -6.74 4.64
CA GLU A 359 55.49 -7.80 4.76
C GLU A 359 55.37 -8.87 3.65
N GLY A 360 54.39 -8.76 2.75
CA GLY A 360 54.16 -9.69 1.64
C GLY A 360 53.36 -10.95 2.01
N ASP A 361 52.80 -11.02 3.21
CA ASP A 361 51.98 -12.14 3.71
C ASP A 361 50.50 -11.90 3.36
N ASP A 362 50.06 -12.42 2.20
CA ASP A 362 48.69 -12.33 1.69
C ASP A 362 47.87 -13.62 1.84
N ASP A 363 48.34 -14.55 2.69
CA ASP A 363 47.68 -15.84 2.88
C ASP A 363 46.31 -15.67 3.60
N PRO A 364 45.25 -16.36 3.12
CA PRO A 364 43.92 -16.34 3.75
C PRO A 364 43.91 -16.71 5.24
N LYS A 365 44.90 -17.45 5.74
CA LYS A 365 44.97 -17.90 7.14
C LYS A 365 45.73 -16.95 8.05
N SER A 366 46.43 -15.94 7.50
CA SER A 366 47.27 -15.00 8.25
C SER A 366 46.86 -13.53 8.01
N GLY A 367 47.40 -12.87 6.98
CA GLY A 367 47.08 -11.49 6.61
C GLY A 367 45.65 -11.34 6.12
N GLY A 368 45.17 -12.32 5.36
CA GLY A 368 43.79 -12.43 4.92
C GLY A 368 42.79 -12.60 6.07
N LEU A 369 43.12 -13.41 7.09
CA LEU A 369 42.30 -13.60 8.28
C LEU A 369 42.12 -12.30 9.08
N ALA A 370 43.19 -11.53 9.26
CA ALA A 370 43.12 -10.25 9.96
C ALA A 370 42.22 -9.25 9.20
N LEU A 371 42.33 -9.19 7.87
CA LEU A 371 41.45 -8.36 7.05
C LEU A 371 39.99 -8.85 7.10
N MET A 372 39.76 -10.17 7.06
CA MET A 372 38.43 -10.78 7.14
C MET A 372 37.75 -10.49 8.48
N ARG A 373 38.48 -10.54 9.60
CA ARG A 373 37.96 -10.18 10.94
C ARG A 373 37.59 -8.71 11.02
N ALA A 374 38.41 -7.82 10.46
CA ALA A 374 38.09 -6.41 10.40
C ALA A 374 36.80 -6.16 9.58
N TRP A 375 36.65 -6.86 8.46
CA TRP A 375 35.48 -6.76 7.58
C TRP A 375 34.21 -7.33 8.22
N ARG A 376 34.22 -8.55 8.76
CA ARG A 376 33.06 -9.11 9.48
C ARG A 376 32.70 -8.34 10.75
N GLY A 377 33.69 -7.68 11.37
CA GLY A 377 33.48 -6.97 12.62
C GLY A 377 32.76 -5.64 12.45
N LEU A 378 33.24 -4.78 11.53
CA LEU A 378 32.64 -3.48 11.19
C LEU A 378 32.94 -3.14 9.71
N PRO A 379 32.14 -3.61 8.76
CA PRO A 379 32.42 -3.46 7.32
C PRO A 379 32.34 -2.00 6.86
N LYS A 380 31.38 -1.23 7.39
CA LYS A 380 31.20 0.22 7.13
C LYS A 380 32.22 1.11 7.84
N HIS A 381 33.25 0.56 8.51
CA HIS A 381 34.24 1.37 9.21
C HIS A 381 35.13 2.16 8.23
N SER A 382 35.14 3.49 8.33
CA SER A 382 35.79 4.39 7.36
C SER A 382 37.27 4.07 7.08
N ALA A 383 38.03 3.66 8.10
CA ALA A 383 39.44 3.30 7.94
C ALA A 383 39.65 1.96 7.19
N LEU A 384 38.68 1.05 7.29
CA LEU A 384 38.66 -0.20 6.54
C LEU A 384 38.27 0.08 5.08
N ILE A 385 37.19 0.84 4.85
CA ILE A 385 36.75 1.23 3.49
C ILE A 385 37.91 1.86 2.73
N LYS A 386 38.58 2.84 3.32
CA LYS A 386 39.74 3.51 2.71
C LYS A 386 40.85 2.54 2.33
N PHE A 387 41.07 1.50 3.14
CA PHE A 387 42.08 0.48 2.86
C PHE A 387 41.65 -0.49 1.76
N LEU A 388 40.37 -0.87 1.72
CA LEU A 388 39.81 -1.72 0.67
C LEU A 388 39.79 -1.03 -0.71
N SER A 389 39.71 0.31 -0.74
CA SER A 389 39.83 1.11 -1.97
C SER A 389 41.25 1.14 -2.55
N GLU A 390 42.27 0.68 -1.82
CA GLU A 390 43.63 0.61 -2.36
C GLU A 390 43.75 -0.52 -3.41
N PRO A 391 44.53 -0.33 -4.50
CA PRO A 391 44.63 -1.31 -5.58
C PRO A 391 45.02 -2.71 -5.08
N GLY A 392 44.20 -3.72 -5.41
CA GLY A 392 44.49 -5.13 -5.12
C GLY A 392 44.20 -5.61 -3.70
N ILE A 393 43.87 -4.73 -2.74
CA ILE A 393 43.50 -5.14 -1.37
C ILE A 393 42.16 -5.85 -1.35
N LYS A 394 41.20 -5.38 -2.14
CA LYS A 394 39.88 -6.00 -2.24
C LYS A 394 39.94 -7.44 -2.74
N VAL A 395 40.73 -7.71 -3.78
CA VAL A 395 40.96 -9.07 -4.31
C VAL A 395 41.51 -10.01 -3.22
N LYS A 396 42.36 -9.50 -2.33
CA LYS A 396 42.91 -10.27 -1.19
C LYS A 396 41.86 -10.58 -0.13
N LEU A 397 40.96 -9.64 0.18
CA LEU A 397 39.82 -9.89 1.06
C LEU A 397 38.97 -11.04 0.52
N GLN A 398 38.67 -11.01 -0.78
CA GLN A 398 37.75 -11.97 -1.37
C GLN A 398 38.34 -13.36 -1.52
N LYS A 399 39.64 -13.45 -1.83
CA LYS A 399 40.40 -14.71 -1.72
C LYS A 399 40.28 -15.31 -0.32
N SER A 400 40.24 -14.47 0.71
CA SER A 400 40.05 -14.89 2.10
C SER A 400 38.60 -15.26 2.40
N GLU A 401 37.63 -14.47 1.95
CA GLU A 401 36.19 -14.73 2.05
C GLU A 401 35.83 -16.08 1.42
N ASN A 402 36.30 -16.34 0.19
CA ASN A 402 36.10 -17.60 -0.52
C ASN A 402 36.68 -18.81 0.24
N TYR A 403 37.78 -18.63 0.97
CA TYR A 403 38.35 -19.69 1.79
C TYR A 403 37.47 -20.02 3.00
N TYR A 404 37.00 -19.02 3.73
CA TYR A 404 36.19 -19.26 4.94
C TYR A 404 34.74 -19.64 4.64
N LEU A 405 34.20 -19.22 3.49
CA LEU A 405 32.87 -19.63 3.00
C LEU A 405 32.87 -21.01 2.31
N ALA A 406 34.05 -21.57 2.02
CA ALA A 406 34.14 -22.93 1.48
C ALA A 406 33.54 -23.96 2.46
N ASP A 407 33.13 -25.12 1.93
CA ASP A 407 32.59 -26.24 2.71
C ASP A 407 31.46 -25.84 3.69
N GLN A 408 30.50 -25.03 3.22
CA GLN A 408 29.35 -24.53 3.99
C GLN A 408 29.77 -23.71 5.23
N SER A 409 30.75 -22.82 5.10
CA SER A 409 31.17 -21.90 6.17
C SER A 409 31.69 -22.60 7.44
N LYS A 410 32.14 -23.85 7.35
CA LYS A 410 32.61 -24.64 8.50
C LYS A 410 33.75 -23.98 9.28
N GLU A 411 34.58 -23.20 8.58
CA GLU A 411 35.74 -22.51 9.15
C GLU A 411 35.41 -21.10 9.67
N MET A 412 34.18 -20.62 9.44
CA MET A 412 33.74 -19.28 9.81
C MET A 412 33.78 -18.97 11.32
N PRO A 413 33.47 -19.92 12.22
CA PRO A 413 33.61 -19.68 13.66
C PRO A 413 35.02 -19.24 14.09
N LYS A 414 36.08 -19.55 13.32
CA LYS A 414 37.45 -19.11 13.61
C LYS A 414 37.66 -17.61 13.35
N VAL A 415 36.89 -17.04 12.43
CA VAL A 415 36.85 -15.60 12.17
C VAL A 415 36.10 -14.93 13.31
N ASP A 416 34.90 -15.43 13.62
CA ASP A 416 33.96 -14.80 14.54
C ASP A 416 34.38 -14.91 16.01
N HIS A 417 35.09 -15.95 16.42
CA HIS A 417 35.52 -16.19 17.82
C HIS A 417 36.28 -15.03 18.46
N GLU A 418 37.00 -14.22 17.67
CA GLU A 418 37.75 -13.08 18.20
C GLU A 418 36.96 -11.76 18.26
N LEU A 419 35.77 -11.74 17.67
CA LEU A 419 34.87 -10.59 17.66
C LEU A 419 33.91 -10.67 18.84
N PHE A 420 33.26 -9.56 19.18
CA PHE A 420 32.17 -9.53 20.16
C PHE A 420 30.81 -9.79 19.50
N PHE A 421 30.64 -9.33 18.27
CA PHE A 421 29.52 -9.68 17.40
C PHE A 421 30.01 -9.78 15.96
N SER A 422 29.30 -10.52 15.12
CA SER A 422 29.57 -10.66 13.69
C SER A 422 28.47 -9.99 12.89
N ILE A 423 28.85 -9.28 11.83
CA ILE A 423 27.92 -8.68 10.87
C ILE A 423 27.92 -9.53 9.60
N ASP A 424 26.73 -9.79 9.08
CA ASP A 424 26.53 -10.29 7.72
C ASP A 424 25.72 -9.25 6.93
N GLU A 425 26.41 -8.46 6.10
CA GLU A 425 25.78 -7.44 5.27
C GLU A 425 24.83 -8.05 4.22
N LYS A 426 25.08 -9.28 3.76
CA LYS A 426 24.23 -9.91 2.73
C LYS A 426 22.86 -10.24 3.31
N ASN A 427 22.83 -10.70 4.55
CA ASN A 427 21.60 -11.05 5.25
C ASN A 427 21.05 -9.93 6.14
N ASN A 428 21.74 -8.78 6.22
CA ASN A 428 21.44 -7.68 7.14
C ASN A 428 21.21 -8.16 8.59
N SER A 429 22.05 -9.10 9.04
CA SER A 429 21.98 -9.69 10.37
C SER A 429 23.20 -9.32 11.21
N VAL A 430 22.99 -9.24 12.52
CA VAL A 430 24.05 -9.00 13.51
C VAL A 430 23.86 -9.99 14.65
N ASP A 431 24.85 -10.85 14.83
CA ASP A 431 24.80 -11.94 15.80
C ASP A 431 25.84 -11.75 16.90
N LEU A 432 25.42 -11.95 18.15
CA LEU A 432 26.32 -11.93 19.30
C LEU A 432 27.18 -13.20 19.32
N THR A 433 28.46 -13.02 19.62
CA THR A 433 29.38 -14.15 19.88
C THR A 433 29.41 -14.46 21.38
N ASP A 434 30.01 -15.59 21.76
CA ASP A 434 30.25 -15.95 23.16
C ASP A 434 31.00 -14.86 23.94
N LYS A 435 32.01 -14.24 23.31
CA LYS A 435 32.74 -13.10 23.91
C LYS A 435 31.84 -11.89 24.11
N GLY A 436 30.91 -11.66 23.18
CA GLY A 436 29.91 -10.61 23.28
C GLY A 436 28.93 -10.83 24.43
N ILE A 437 28.40 -12.05 24.54
CA ILE A 437 27.49 -12.46 25.61
C ILE A 437 28.16 -12.28 26.98
N GLN A 438 29.41 -12.75 27.13
CA GLN A 438 30.14 -12.60 28.39
C GLN A 438 30.40 -11.13 28.75
N MET A 439 30.60 -10.25 27.77
CA MET A 439 30.85 -8.83 28.01
C MET A 439 29.58 -8.04 28.34
N ILE A 440 28.44 -8.39 27.73
CA ILE A 440 27.18 -7.67 27.91
C ILE A 440 26.46 -8.07 29.20
N THR A 441 26.74 -9.28 29.73
CA THR A 441 26.32 -9.75 31.06
C THR A 441 27.16 -9.09 32.15
N GLN A 442 26.53 -8.43 33.13
CA GLN A 442 27.25 -7.75 34.21
C GLN A 442 27.78 -8.72 35.27
N SER A 443 28.82 -8.32 36.00
CA SER A 443 29.34 -9.09 37.14
C SER A 443 28.29 -9.19 38.26
N GLY A 444 27.80 -10.40 38.52
CA GLY A 444 26.75 -10.68 39.50
C GLY A 444 25.37 -10.98 38.89
N GLU A 445 25.22 -10.89 37.58
CA GLU A 445 24.04 -11.38 36.84
C GLU A 445 24.17 -12.88 36.53
N ASP A 446 23.04 -13.51 36.23
CA ASP A 446 22.97 -14.89 35.78
C ASP A 446 23.79 -15.08 34.48
N PRO A 447 24.73 -16.05 34.41
CA PRO A 447 25.40 -16.40 33.17
C PRO A 447 24.44 -16.72 32.00
N GLU A 448 23.22 -17.17 32.29
CA GLU A 448 22.18 -17.49 31.30
C GLU A 448 21.24 -16.30 31.01
N PHE A 449 21.58 -15.09 31.43
CA PHE A 449 20.72 -13.91 31.28
C PHE A 449 20.40 -13.55 29.82
N PHE A 450 21.32 -13.81 28.89
CA PHE A 450 21.15 -13.62 27.44
C PHE A 450 21.20 -14.96 26.66
N ILE A 451 21.00 -16.09 27.35
CA ILE A 451 21.00 -17.42 26.75
C ILE A 451 19.56 -17.96 26.78
N LEU A 452 19.03 -18.33 25.61
CA LEU A 452 17.71 -18.94 25.51
C LEU A 452 17.79 -20.41 25.96
N PRO A 453 16.97 -20.83 26.95
CA PRO A 453 16.87 -22.24 27.30
C PRO A 453 16.13 -23.02 26.21
N ASP A 454 16.47 -24.30 26.05
CA ASP A 454 15.73 -25.20 25.19
C ASP A 454 14.39 -25.57 25.85
N ILE A 455 13.31 -24.99 25.32
CA ILE A 455 11.94 -25.19 25.78
C ILE A 455 11.56 -26.67 25.74
N GLY A 456 11.98 -27.42 24.72
CA GLY A 456 11.56 -28.80 24.53
C GLY A 456 12.11 -29.73 25.60
N THR A 457 13.39 -29.59 25.92
CA THR A 457 14.03 -30.38 26.98
C THR A 457 13.55 -29.98 28.37
N THR A 458 13.41 -28.68 28.64
CA THR A 458 12.91 -28.20 29.94
C THR A 458 11.43 -28.50 30.20
N LEU A 459 10.56 -28.40 29.18
CA LEU A 459 9.16 -28.84 29.30
C LEU A 459 9.05 -30.34 29.54
N ALA A 460 9.85 -31.15 28.84
CA ALA A 460 9.89 -32.59 29.04
C ALA A 460 10.38 -32.96 30.44
N ASP A 461 11.33 -32.21 30.99
CA ASP A 461 11.82 -32.41 32.36
C ASP A 461 10.78 -31.98 33.41
N ILE A 462 10.01 -30.91 33.16
CA ILE A 462 8.87 -30.50 33.99
C ILE A 462 7.77 -31.58 33.97
N GLU A 463 7.47 -32.16 32.82
CA GLU A 463 6.50 -33.26 32.69
C GLU A 463 6.97 -34.54 33.38
N ARG A 464 8.28 -34.83 33.35
CA ARG A 464 8.87 -35.98 34.06
C ARG A 464 9.00 -35.78 35.57
N SER A 465 8.84 -34.56 36.07
CA SER A 465 9.05 -34.22 37.48
C SER A 465 7.95 -34.71 38.44
N GLY A 466 6.83 -35.23 37.91
CA GLY A 466 5.77 -35.87 38.70
C GLY A 466 5.00 -34.93 39.64
N LEU A 467 5.02 -33.62 39.36
CA LEU A 467 4.32 -32.60 40.15
C LEU A 467 2.80 -32.67 39.98
N ALA A 468 2.06 -32.09 40.93
CA ALA A 468 0.61 -31.94 40.81
C ALA A 468 0.25 -31.08 39.58
N PRO A 469 -0.90 -31.31 38.90
CA PRO A 469 -1.24 -30.62 37.65
C PRO A 469 -1.21 -29.09 37.74
N GLU A 470 -1.69 -28.52 38.85
CA GLU A 470 -1.68 -27.06 39.08
C GLU A 470 -0.25 -26.49 39.22
N GLU A 471 0.63 -27.18 39.96
CA GLU A 471 2.03 -26.76 40.13
C GLU A 471 2.85 -26.96 38.85
N MET A 472 2.53 -27.98 38.06
CA MET A 472 3.12 -28.22 36.75
C MET A 472 2.74 -27.09 35.79
N LEU A 473 1.47 -26.69 35.76
CA LEU A 473 0.99 -25.61 34.90
C LEU A 473 1.61 -24.27 35.30
N ALA A 474 1.69 -23.96 36.61
CA ALA A 474 2.35 -22.76 37.11
C ALA A 474 3.86 -22.72 36.76
N LYS A 475 4.57 -23.85 36.81
CA LYS A 475 5.98 -23.92 36.38
C LYS A 475 6.14 -23.78 34.87
N LYS A 476 5.26 -24.38 34.08
CA LYS A 476 5.23 -24.19 32.62
C LYS A 476 5.01 -22.72 32.27
N GLU A 477 4.04 -22.07 32.91
CA GLU A 477 3.73 -20.65 32.73
C GLU A 477 4.90 -19.75 33.15
N SER A 478 5.49 -20.00 34.33
CA SER A 478 6.68 -19.26 34.79
C SER A 478 7.87 -19.40 33.85
N MET A 479 8.09 -20.59 33.28
CA MET A 479 9.17 -20.83 32.33
C MET A 479 8.90 -20.12 31.00
N LEU A 480 7.68 -20.21 30.47
CA LEU A 480 7.28 -19.51 29.25
C LEU A 480 7.41 -17.98 29.41
N ASN A 481 7.05 -17.45 30.58
CA ASN A 481 7.22 -16.03 30.90
C ASN A 481 8.70 -15.62 30.98
N ASP A 482 9.57 -16.44 31.59
CA ASP A 482 11.02 -16.17 31.62
C ASP A 482 11.65 -16.27 30.22
N TYR A 483 11.24 -17.26 29.43
CA TYR A 483 11.64 -17.42 28.04
C TYR A 483 11.24 -16.19 27.22
N ALA A 484 9.98 -15.75 27.30
CA ALA A 484 9.49 -14.55 26.60
C ALA A 484 10.31 -13.32 27.00
N ALA A 485 10.55 -13.12 28.30
CA ALA A 485 11.36 -12.00 28.79
C ALA A 485 12.84 -12.07 28.35
N LYS A 486 13.44 -13.26 28.23
CA LYS A 486 14.80 -13.43 27.67
C LYS A 486 14.82 -13.16 26.17
N ALA A 487 13.84 -13.68 25.43
CA ALA A 487 13.70 -13.47 24.00
C ALA A 487 13.57 -11.99 23.65
N ASP A 488 12.69 -11.25 24.33
CA ASP A 488 12.50 -9.80 24.13
C ASP A 488 13.78 -8.99 24.35
N ARG A 489 14.57 -9.36 25.37
CA ARG A 489 15.85 -8.71 25.66
C ARG A 489 16.88 -8.97 24.57
N ILE A 490 17.02 -10.22 24.13
CA ILE A 490 17.96 -10.60 23.07
C ILE A 490 17.58 -9.87 21.78
N HIS A 491 16.29 -9.86 21.45
CA HIS A 491 15.75 -9.13 20.32
C HIS A 491 16.10 -7.64 20.38
N THR A 492 15.85 -6.99 21.52
CA THR A 492 16.19 -5.58 21.75
C THR A 492 17.69 -5.31 21.56
N VAL A 493 18.56 -6.20 22.03
CA VAL A 493 20.02 -6.07 21.82
C VAL A 493 20.38 -6.22 20.34
N GLN A 494 19.80 -7.18 19.63
CA GLN A 494 20.04 -7.37 18.18
C GLN A 494 19.59 -6.14 17.39
N GLN A 495 18.41 -5.58 17.68
CA GLN A 495 17.91 -4.37 17.01
C GLN A 495 18.79 -3.15 17.30
N LEU A 496 19.27 -2.99 18.54
CA LEU A 496 20.25 -1.95 18.88
C LEU A 496 21.56 -2.16 18.11
N LEU A 497 22.12 -3.37 18.10
CA LEU A 497 23.34 -3.64 17.33
C LEU A 497 23.16 -3.31 15.85
N LYS A 498 22.06 -3.76 15.25
CA LYS A 498 21.67 -3.46 13.87
C LYS A 498 21.59 -1.96 13.61
N ALA A 499 20.90 -1.22 14.48
CA ALA A 499 20.81 0.25 14.39
C ALA A 499 22.19 0.92 14.46
N TYR A 500 23.12 0.41 15.28
CA TYR A 500 24.46 0.99 15.42
C TYR A 500 25.43 0.65 14.28
N THR A 501 25.25 -0.48 13.60
CA THR A 501 26.23 -1.00 12.64
C THR A 501 25.79 -0.93 11.18
N LEU A 502 24.49 -1.09 10.89
CA LEU A 502 23.97 -1.12 9.52
C LEU A 502 23.31 0.19 9.09
N PHE A 503 22.79 0.99 10.03
CA PHE A 503 22.03 2.22 9.73
C PHE A 503 22.78 3.47 10.18
N ASP A 504 23.23 4.25 9.21
CA ASP A 504 23.93 5.51 9.42
C ASP A 504 23.02 6.71 9.22
N LYS A 505 23.34 7.76 9.99
CA LYS A 505 22.63 9.04 9.90
C LYS A 505 23.05 9.77 8.64
N ASP A 506 22.07 10.41 8.00
CA ASP A 506 22.17 11.13 6.74
C ASP A 506 22.36 10.23 5.50
N ASP A 507 22.23 8.91 5.67
CA ASP A 507 22.21 7.91 4.59
C ASP A 507 20.86 7.19 4.58
N GLU A 508 20.63 6.22 5.49
CA GLU A 508 19.36 5.50 5.57
C GLU A 508 18.27 6.29 6.32
N TYR A 509 18.63 7.23 7.18
CA TYR A 509 17.68 8.08 7.91
C TYR A 509 18.25 9.46 8.27
N VAL A 510 17.37 10.41 8.56
CA VAL A 510 17.71 11.74 9.08
C VAL A 510 16.96 12.03 10.37
N VAL A 511 17.48 12.94 11.20
CA VAL A 511 16.79 13.40 12.41
C VAL A 511 16.33 14.84 12.22
N ILE A 512 15.01 15.06 12.17
CA ILE A 512 14.39 16.37 11.95
C ILE A 512 13.33 16.59 13.03
N ASP A 513 13.31 17.77 13.64
CA ASP A 513 12.37 18.14 14.71
C ASP A 513 12.35 17.16 15.90
N GLY A 514 13.49 16.51 16.17
CA GLY A 514 13.59 15.49 17.22
C GLY A 514 12.81 14.22 16.90
N GLN A 515 12.67 13.86 15.61
CA GLN A 515 12.11 12.60 15.14
C GLN A 515 13.03 11.96 14.08
N VAL A 516 13.10 10.64 14.06
CA VAL A 516 13.80 9.87 13.02
C VAL A 516 12.89 9.79 11.80
N LYS A 517 13.38 10.24 10.63
CA LYS A 517 12.67 10.11 9.36
C LYS A 517 13.52 9.27 8.39
N ILE A 518 12.91 8.26 7.78
CA ILE A 518 13.58 7.34 6.86
C ILE A 518 13.88 8.07 5.55
N VAL A 519 15.05 7.79 4.98
CA VAL A 519 15.44 8.21 3.63
C VAL A 519 15.33 7.00 2.71
N ASP A 520 14.57 7.16 1.63
CA ASP A 520 14.46 6.15 0.57
C ASP A 520 15.81 6.05 -0.17
N GLU A 521 16.35 4.83 -0.24
CA GLU A 521 17.70 4.55 -0.79
C GLU A 521 17.80 4.88 -2.28
N GLN A 522 16.73 4.65 -3.06
CA GLN A 522 16.74 4.85 -4.51
C GLN A 522 16.56 6.33 -4.88
N THR A 523 15.83 7.08 -4.06
CA THR A 523 15.37 8.43 -4.39
C THR A 523 15.93 9.53 -3.49
N GLY A 524 16.58 9.18 -2.38
CA GLY A 524 17.08 10.12 -1.37
C GLY A 524 15.95 10.98 -0.76
N ARG A 525 14.72 10.44 -0.71
CA ARG A 525 13.53 11.16 -0.22
C ARG A 525 13.26 10.84 1.23
N ILE A 526 12.86 11.86 1.97
CA ILE A 526 12.35 11.69 3.32
C ILE A 526 10.95 11.09 3.21
N MET A 527 10.77 9.89 3.76
CA MET A 527 9.51 9.16 3.73
C MET A 527 8.70 9.49 4.98
N GLU A 528 7.86 10.53 4.89
CA GLU A 528 7.01 10.94 6.01
C GLU A 528 5.99 9.86 6.36
N GLY A 529 5.80 9.62 7.67
CA GLY A 529 4.89 8.60 8.19
C GLY A 529 5.46 7.17 8.22
N ARG A 530 6.61 6.90 7.56
CA ARG A 530 7.23 5.58 7.55
C ARG A 530 8.13 5.34 8.78
N ARG A 531 8.18 4.08 9.22
CA ARG A 531 9.04 3.60 10.31
C ARG A 531 9.63 2.24 9.96
N TYR A 532 10.78 1.91 10.52
CA TYR A 532 11.34 0.57 10.44
C TYR A 532 10.55 -0.38 11.34
N SER A 533 10.32 -1.59 10.88
CA SER A 533 9.57 -2.62 11.60
C SER A 533 10.41 -3.27 12.71
N ASP A 534 9.75 -4.11 13.52
CA ASP A 534 10.40 -5.06 14.41
C ASP A 534 11.32 -4.43 15.49
N GLY A 535 10.94 -3.25 16.00
CA GLY A 535 11.70 -2.55 17.04
C GLY A 535 12.93 -1.77 16.53
N LEU A 536 13.30 -1.93 15.24
CA LEU A 536 14.48 -1.26 14.68
C LEU A 536 14.36 0.27 14.70
N HIS A 537 13.16 0.82 14.47
CA HIS A 537 12.97 2.27 14.51
C HIS A 537 13.16 2.80 15.92
N GLN A 538 12.63 2.09 16.92
CA GLN A 538 12.82 2.40 18.34
C GLN A 538 14.29 2.28 18.73
N ALA A 539 15.01 1.31 18.17
CA ALA A 539 16.45 1.16 18.36
C ALA A 539 17.24 2.35 17.78
N ILE A 540 16.85 2.88 16.61
CA ILE A 540 17.47 4.07 16.00
C ILE A 540 17.11 5.33 16.79
N GLU A 541 15.85 5.49 17.21
CA GLU A 541 15.43 6.58 18.10
C GLU A 541 16.23 6.54 19.41
N ALA A 542 16.39 5.35 20.01
CA ALA A 542 17.21 5.14 21.18
C ALA A 542 18.67 5.50 20.91
N LYS A 543 19.29 5.01 19.82
CA LYS A 543 20.67 5.32 19.38
C LYS A 543 20.89 6.83 19.34
N GLU A 544 20.01 7.56 18.66
CA GLU A 544 20.11 9.00 18.44
C GLU A 544 19.65 9.86 19.65
N ASN A 545 19.27 9.24 20.77
CA ASN A 545 18.72 9.91 21.96
C ASN A 545 17.45 10.74 21.67
N VAL A 546 16.66 10.27 20.72
CA VAL A 546 15.35 10.80 20.40
C VAL A 546 14.31 10.18 21.33
N LYS A 547 13.17 10.85 21.51
CA LYS A 547 12.05 10.28 22.26
C LYS A 547 11.57 9.01 21.56
N ILE A 548 11.74 7.87 22.22
CA ILE A 548 11.27 6.58 21.70
C ILE A 548 9.74 6.64 21.62
N GLU A 549 9.24 6.45 20.41
CA GLU A 549 7.82 6.37 20.19
C GLU A 549 7.36 4.92 20.38
N ALA A 550 6.22 4.73 21.04
CA ALA A 550 5.69 3.39 21.35
C ALA A 550 5.69 2.45 20.14
N ALA A 551 5.95 1.16 20.40
CA ALA A 551 5.84 0.08 19.43
C ALA A 551 4.51 0.17 18.67
N THR A 552 4.54 -0.06 17.37
CA THR A 552 3.34 0.07 16.52
C THR A 552 2.85 -1.29 16.06
N GLN A 553 1.61 -1.62 16.40
CA GLN A 553 0.94 -2.84 15.98
C GLN A 553 0.10 -2.60 14.73
N THR A 554 0.02 -3.61 13.88
CA THR A 554 -0.85 -3.64 12.70
C THR A 554 -2.31 -3.70 13.13
N TYR A 555 -3.12 -2.72 12.73
CA TYR A 555 -4.57 -2.68 13.00
C TYR A 555 -5.39 -3.13 11.80
N ALA A 556 -4.90 -2.83 10.60
CA ALA A 556 -5.54 -3.25 9.36
C ALA A 556 -4.48 -3.36 8.26
N THR A 557 -4.64 -4.32 7.36
CA THR A 557 -3.75 -4.52 6.22
C THR A 557 -4.54 -5.03 5.02
N ILE A 558 -4.18 -4.62 3.82
CA ILE A 558 -4.67 -5.18 2.56
C ILE A 558 -3.62 -5.02 1.46
N THR A 559 -3.49 -6.00 0.57
CA THR A 559 -2.69 -5.86 -0.64
C THR A 559 -3.47 -5.12 -1.73
N LEU A 560 -2.78 -4.35 -2.58
CA LEU A 560 -3.44 -3.68 -3.72
C LEU A 560 -4.15 -4.69 -4.64
N GLN A 561 -3.58 -5.88 -4.78
CA GLN A 561 -4.17 -7.01 -5.48
C GLN A 561 -5.57 -7.33 -4.95
N ASN A 562 -5.67 -7.65 -3.66
CA ASN A 562 -6.96 -8.02 -3.07
C ASN A 562 -7.92 -6.84 -2.97
N TYR A 563 -7.43 -5.61 -2.80
CA TYR A 563 -8.26 -4.41 -2.86
C TYR A 563 -8.97 -4.26 -4.21
N PHE A 564 -8.24 -4.32 -5.32
CA PHE A 564 -8.83 -4.14 -6.65
C PHE A 564 -9.70 -5.33 -7.09
N ARG A 565 -9.46 -6.54 -6.56
CA ARG A 565 -10.32 -7.72 -6.80
C ARG A 565 -11.73 -7.57 -6.21
N MET A 566 -11.97 -6.62 -5.30
CA MET A 566 -13.30 -6.38 -4.72
C MET A 566 -14.25 -5.62 -5.64
N TYR A 567 -13.74 -4.95 -6.67
CA TYR A 567 -14.59 -4.19 -7.60
C TYR A 567 -15.43 -5.14 -8.44
N HIS A 568 -16.70 -4.78 -8.66
CA HIS A 568 -17.56 -5.51 -9.60
C HIS A 568 -16.94 -5.53 -11.01
N LYS A 569 -16.39 -4.40 -11.44
CA LYS A 569 -15.70 -4.25 -12.71
C LYS A 569 -14.39 -3.49 -12.53
N LEU A 570 -13.32 -4.03 -13.08
CA LEU A 570 -11.98 -3.42 -13.06
C LEU A 570 -11.48 -3.29 -14.50
N ALA A 571 -10.90 -2.14 -14.82
CA ALA A 571 -10.28 -1.88 -16.11
C ALA A 571 -8.99 -1.09 -15.93
N GLY A 572 -8.14 -1.04 -16.96
CA GLY A 572 -6.91 -0.27 -16.89
C GLY A 572 -6.40 0.19 -18.23
N MET A 573 -5.58 1.24 -18.23
CA MET A 573 -4.90 1.70 -19.43
C MET A 573 -3.42 1.89 -19.15
N THR A 574 -2.58 1.59 -20.14
CA THR A 574 -1.14 1.85 -20.07
C THR A 574 -0.54 1.82 -21.47
N GLY A 575 0.70 2.26 -21.62
CA GLY A 575 1.45 2.11 -22.87
C GLY A 575 2.17 0.77 -23.01
N THR A 576 2.24 -0.03 -21.95
CA THR A 576 3.14 -1.19 -21.88
C THR A 576 2.62 -2.31 -20.95
N ALA A 577 1.48 -2.93 -21.27
CA ALA A 577 0.90 -4.03 -20.48
C ALA A 577 1.20 -5.43 -21.05
N GLU A 578 1.51 -5.55 -22.34
CA GLU A 578 1.65 -6.83 -23.04
C GLU A 578 2.70 -7.76 -22.41
N THR A 579 3.75 -7.20 -21.79
CA THR A 579 4.79 -7.99 -21.12
C THR A 579 4.26 -8.72 -19.88
N GLU A 580 3.32 -8.12 -19.17
CA GLU A 580 2.74 -8.63 -17.91
C GLU A 580 1.33 -9.21 -18.10
N ALA A 581 0.90 -9.43 -19.34
CA ALA A 581 -0.47 -9.88 -19.63
C ALA A 581 -0.85 -11.19 -18.92
N ALA A 582 0.13 -12.10 -18.73
CA ALA A 582 -0.08 -13.32 -17.96
C ALA A 582 -0.33 -13.04 -16.47
N GLU A 583 0.48 -12.18 -15.84
CA GLU A 583 0.32 -11.79 -14.43
C GLU A 583 -1.02 -11.07 -14.20
N LEU A 584 -1.37 -10.13 -15.09
CA LEU A 584 -2.62 -9.38 -15.03
C LEU A 584 -3.86 -10.28 -15.15
N TRP A 585 -3.78 -11.31 -15.99
CA TRP A 585 -4.85 -12.32 -16.11
C TRP A 585 -4.89 -13.25 -14.90
N ASP A 586 -3.74 -13.75 -14.43
CA ASP A 586 -3.68 -14.72 -13.34
C ASP A 586 -4.20 -14.14 -12.03
N ILE A 587 -3.84 -12.89 -11.72
CA ILE A 587 -4.22 -12.20 -10.49
C ILE A 587 -5.60 -11.53 -10.60
N TYR A 588 -5.82 -10.72 -11.65
CA TYR A 588 -6.97 -9.82 -11.75
C TYR A 588 -8.01 -10.25 -12.78
N LYS A 589 -7.74 -11.29 -13.58
CA LYS A 589 -8.58 -11.69 -14.73
C LYS A 589 -8.74 -10.57 -15.76
N LEU A 590 -7.74 -9.69 -15.87
CA LEU A 590 -7.71 -8.60 -16.83
C LEU A 590 -7.02 -9.05 -18.12
N ASP A 591 -7.76 -9.06 -19.23
CA ASP A 591 -7.21 -9.33 -20.56
C ASP A 591 -6.58 -8.05 -21.14
N VAL A 592 -5.44 -8.17 -21.83
CA VAL A 592 -4.73 -7.03 -22.42
C VAL A 592 -5.02 -6.96 -23.91
N VAL A 593 -5.58 -5.84 -24.36
CA VAL A 593 -5.87 -5.56 -25.76
C VAL A 593 -4.96 -4.45 -26.27
N ASN A 594 -4.15 -4.76 -27.28
CA ASN A 594 -3.29 -3.78 -27.93
C ASN A 594 -4.10 -2.92 -28.91
N ILE A 595 -4.16 -1.62 -28.65
CA ILE A 595 -4.89 -0.66 -29.46
C ILE A 595 -3.95 -0.09 -30.53
N PRO A 596 -4.34 -0.10 -31.81
CA PRO A 596 -3.52 0.48 -32.86
C PRO A 596 -3.32 1.99 -32.63
N THR A 597 -2.14 2.50 -32.99
CA THR A 597 -1.86 3.93 -32.98
C THR A 597 -2.67 4.65 -34.06
N ASN A 598 -3.15 5.86 -33.78
CA ASN A 598 -3.85 6.70 -34.76
C ASN A 598 -2.98 6.98 -36.00
N VAL A 599 -1.70 7.23 -35.78
CA VAL A 599 -0.68 7.46 -36.81
C VAL A 599 0.49 6.53 -36.56
N SER A 600 1.06 5.95 -37.62
CA SER A 600 2.17 5.01 -37.50
C SER A 600 3.43 5.67 -36.90
N VAL A 601 4.09 4.94 -35.99
CA VAL A 601 5.32 5.40 -35.35
C VAL A 601 6.49 5.30 -36.32
N ILE A 602 7.19 6.42 -36.56
CA ILE A 602 8.37 6.51 -37.44
C ILE A 602 9.68 6.72 -36.66
N ARG A 603 9.65 6.60 -35.34
CA ARG A 603 10.82 6.75 -34.45
C ARG A 603 11.91 5.73 -34.82
N LYS A 604 13.16 6.16 -34.81
CA LYS A 604 14.33 5.29 -35.04
C LYS A 604 14.90 4.81 -33.70
N ASP A 605 14.71 3.53 -33.39
CA ASP A 605 15.28 2.88 -32.21
C ASP A 605 16.59 2.18 -32.58
N ALA A 606 17.70 2.61 -31.99
CA ALA A 606 19.04 2.08 -32.27
C ALA A 606 19.43 0.97 -31.28
N GLU A 607 20.37 0.12 -31.71
CA GLU A 607 20.97 -0.93 -30.86
C GLU A 607 21.81 -0.33 -29.74
N ASP A 608 21.86 -1.01 -28.59
CA ASP A 608 22.58 -0.55 -27.39
C ASP A 608 24.08 -0.35 -27.65
N LEU A 609 24.63 0.76 -27.13
CA LEU A 609 26.07 1.02 -27.13
C LEU A 609 26.65 0.53 -25.81
N VAL A 610 27.48 -0.52 -25.87
CA VAL A 610 28.04 -1.16 -24.67
C VAL A 610 29.50 -0.75 -24.48
N TYR A 611 29.82 -0.28 -23.27
CA TYR A 611 31.13 0.22 -22.84
C TYR A 611 31.71 -0.66 -21.74
N LYS A 612 33.04 -0.65 -21.59
CA LYS A 612 33.70 -1.42 -20.55
C LYS A 612 33.50 -0.78 -19.17
N THR A 613 33.58 0.55 -19.09
CA THR A 613 33.49 1.29 -17.80
C THR A 613 32.36 2.33 -17.77
N LYS A 614 31.87 2.68 -16.57
CA LYS A 614 30.88 3.76 -16.39
C LYS A 614 31.43 5.11 -16.87
N ARG A 615 32.73 5.35 -16.70
CA ARG A 615 33.40 6.60 -17.11
C ARG A 615 33.33 6.84 -18.63
N GLU A 616 33.61 5.81 -19.43
CA GLU A 616 33.52 5.87 -20.88
C GLU A 616 32.08 6.10 -21.34
N LYS A 617 31.15 5.34 -20.74
CA LYS A 617 29.71 5.47 -20.96
C LYS A 617 29.23 6.91 -20.80
N TYR A 618 29.50 7.54 -19.64
CA TYR A 618 29.03 8.91 -19.38
C TYR A 618 29.72 9.94 -20.29
N LYS A 619 30.99 9.74 -20.65
CA LYS A 619 31.66 10.60 -21.63
C LYS A 619 30.95 10.54 -22.99
N ALA A 620 30.63 9.35 -23.49
CA ALA A 620 29.94 9.15 -24.75
C ALA A 620 28.50 9.71 -24.73
N VAL A 621 27.79 9.57 -23.60
CA VAL A 621 26.47 10.21 -23.40
C VAL A 621 26.57 11.72 -23.55
N ILE A 622 27.56 12.36 -22.92
CA ILE A 622 27.75 13.82 -22.99
C ILE A 622 28.12 14.28 -24.40
N GLU A 623 28.97 13.53 -25.10
CA GLU A 623 29.34 13.82 -26.50
C GLU A 623 28.10 13.76 -27.41
N GLU A 624 27.24 12.75 -27.26
CA GLU A 624 26.01 12.65 -28.05
C GLU A 624 24.98 13.74 -27.68
N ILE A 625 24.82 14.09 -26.39
CA ILE A 625 23.99 15.22 -25.96
C ILE A 625 24.45 16.51 -26.64
N THR A 626 25.76 16.76 -26.66
CA THR A 626 26.36 17.98 -27.23
C THR A 626 26.06 18.08 -28.72
N LYS A 627 26.32 17.00 -29.46
CA LYS A 627 26.07 16.90 -30.90
C LYS A 627 24.59 17.12 -31.25
N LEU A 628 23.68 16.49 -30.51
CA LEU A 628 22.23 16.62 -30.74
C LEU A 628 21.74 18.04 -30.45
N ARG A 629 22.22 18.63 -29.35
CA ARG A 629 21.88 20.00 -28.94
C ARG A 629 22.39 21.04 -29.94
N GLU A 630 23.63 20.91 -30.43
CA GLU A 630 24.19 21.78 -31.47
C GLU A 630 23.41 21.69 -32.78
N GLY A 631 22.83 20.53 -33.08
CA GLY A 631 21.87 20.34 -34.17
C GLY A 631 20.47 20.90 -33.90
N GLY A 632 20.25 21.60 -32.78
CA GLY A 632 18.97 22.19 -32.39
C GLY A 632 17.94 21.19 -31.86
N ARG A 633 18.30 19.92 -31.64
CA ARG A 633 17.37 18.88 -31.19
C ARG A 633 17.21 18.90 -29.67
N PRO A 634 15.98 18.76 -29.13
CA PRO A 634 15.78 18.49 -27.72
C PRO A 634 16.22 17.07 -27.36
N VAL A 635 16.76 16.93 -26.15
CA VAL A 635 17.27 15.66 -25.62
C VAL A 635 16.64 15.37 -24.26
N LEU A 636 16.05 14.18 -24.12
CA LEU A 636 15.63 13.62 -22.84
C LEU A 636 16.56 12.49 -22.45
N VAL A 637 17.22 12.63 -21.31
CA VAL A 637 18.16 11.64 -20.76
C VAL A 637 17.47 10.90 -19.61
N GLY A 638 17.28 9.59 -19.75
CA GLY A 638 16.74 8.73 -18.70
C GLY A 638 17.85 8.06 -17.90
N THR A 639 17.75 8.16 -16.57
CA THR A 639 18.67 7.53 -15.60
C THR A 639 17.88 6.63 -14.64
N THR A 640 18.55 5.73 -13.94
CA THR A 640 17.95 4.75 -13.00
C THR A 640 17.86 5.24 -11.56
N SER A 641 18.72 6.19 -11.15
CA SER A 641 18.75 6.71 -9.78
C SER A 641 18.98 8.22 -9.73
N VAL A 642 18.61 8.82 -8.59
CA VAL A 642 18.84 10.25 -8.33
C VAL A 642 20.34 10.57 -8.29
N GLU A 643 21.16 9.68 -7.75
CA GLU A 643 22.60 9.83 -7.71
C GLU A 643 23.20 9.96 -9.12
N VAL A 644 22.80 9.08 -10.05
CA VAL A 644 23.28 9.10 -11.44
C VAL A 644 22.83 10.38 -12.15
N SER A 645 21.61 10.84 -11.90
CA SER A 645 21.12 12.12 -12.44
C SER A 645 21.92 13.32 -11.95
N GLU A 646 22.24 13.39 -10.64
CA GLU A 646 23.04 14.47 -10.06
C GLU A 646 24.51 14.40 -10.52
N LEU A 647 25.06 13.19 -10.67
CA LEU A 647 26.39 12.99 -11.26
C LEU A 647 26.43 13.53 -12.69
N LEU A 648 25.50 13.11 -13.55
CA LEU A 648 25.43 13.56 -14.94
C LEU A 648 25.18 15.08 -15.02
N SER A 649 24.32 15.63 -14.16
CA SER A 649 24.09 17.07 -14.04
C SER A 649 25.39 17.82 -13.76
N ARG A 650 26.19 17.37 -12.78
CA ARG A 650 27.49 17.97 -12.47
C ARG A 650 28.43 17.95 -13.67
N MET A 651 28.50 16.83 -14.39
CA MET A 651 29.35 16.71 -15.58
C MET A 651 28.90 17.62 -16.73
N LEU A 652 27.59 17.76 -16.95
CA LEU A 652 27.04 18.68 -17.96
C LEU A 652 27.29 20.15 -17.57
N ARG A 653 27.23 20.51 -16.29
CA ARG A 653 27.61 21.86 -15.81
C ARG A 653 29.08 22.17 -16.08
N GLN A 654 29.98 21.19 -15.90
CA GLN A 654 31.40 21.37 -16.22
C GLN A 654 31.65 21.68 -17.70
N GLN A 655 30.79 21.18 -18.60
CA GLN A 655 30.82 21.45 -20.03
C GLN A 655 29.97 22.67 -20.45
N ASN A 656 29.45 23.44 -19.49
CA ASN A 656 28.57 24.59 -19.73
C ASN A 656 27.31 24.25 -20.56
N ILE A 657 26.74 23.06 -20.39
CA ILE A 657 25.51 22.65 -21.07
C ILE A 657 24.32 22.96 -20.15
N PRO A 658 23.42 23.90 -20.51
CA PRO A 658 22.20 24.16 -19.78
C PRO A 658 21.28 22.94 -19.82
N HIS A 659 20.77 22.53 -18.67
CA HIS A 659 19.88 21.38 -18.55
C HIS A 659 18.97 21.51 -17.32
N ASN A 660 17.87 20.76 -17.32
CA ASN A 660 16.98 20.61 -16.19
C ASN A 660 17.03 19.17 -15.67
N VAL A 661 16.81 18.98 -14.36
CA VAL A 661 16.80 17.67 -13.71
C VAL A 661 15.43 17.43 -13.07
N LEU A 662 14.85 16.26 -13.33
CA LEU A 662 13.58 15.79 -12.81
C LEU A 662 13.84 14.62 -11.85
N ASN A 663 13.70 14.86 -10.55
CA ASN A 663 13.97 13.88 -9.48
C ASN A 663 12.67 13.34 -8.81
N ALA A 664 11.50 13.60 -9.41
CA ALA A 664 10.17 13.27 -8.92
C ALA A 664 9.81 13.85 -7.52
N LYS A 665 10.48 14.93 -7.09
CA LYS A 665 10.28 15.62 -5.80
C LYS A 665 9.18 16.70 -5.86
N GLN A 666 8.97 17.34 -7.00
CA GLN A 666 8.01 18.43 -7.15
C GLN A 666 7.19 18.28 -8.44
N HIS A 667 6.14 17.47 -8.38
CA HIS A 667 5.36 17.08 -9.56
C HIS A 667 4.83 18.26 -10.39
N ALA A 668 4.37 19.35 -9.76
CA ALA A 668 3.89 20.53 -10.48
C ALA A 668 5.01 21.25 -11.25
N ARG A 669 6.17 21.47 -10.62
CA ARG A 669 7.33 22.11 -11.28
C ARG A 669 7.90 21.21 -12.37
N GLU A 670 7.91 19.91 -12.14
CA GLU A 670 8.35 18.93 -13.13
C GLU A 670 7.44 18.91 -14.36
N ALA A 671 6.12 18.97 -14.18
CA ALA A 671 5.19 19.05 -15.29
C ALA A 671 5.47 20.28 -16.18
N GLN A 672 5.79 21.42 -15.59
CA GLN A 672 6.19 22.62 -16.32
C GLN A 672 7.50 22.41 -17.11
N VAL A 673 8.52 21.83 -16.47
CA VAL A 673 9.80 21.52 -17.14
C VAL A 673 9.61 20.53 -18.28
N VAL A 674 8.75 19.52 -18.12
CA VAL A 674 8.44 18.51 -19.15
C VAL A 674 7.70 19.14 -20.33
N ALA A 675 6.79 20.08 -20.08
CA ALA A 675 6.11 20.80 -21.15
C ALA A 675 7.08 21.62 -22.02
N GLU A 676 8.15 22.16 -21.43
CA GLU A 676 9.21 22.91 -22.12
C GLU A 676 10.32 22.01 -22.68
N ALA A 677 10.37 20.72 -22.31
CA ALA A 677 11.44 19.80 -22.70
C ALA A 677 11.51 19.55 -24.22
N GLY A 678 10.42 19.81 -24.96
CA GLY A 678 10.34 19.64 -26.40
C GLY A 678 10.79 20.85 -27.22
N LEU A 679 11.30 21.92 -26.59
CA LEU A 679 11.83 23.11 -27.29
C LEU A 679 13.24 22.87 -27.83
N ALA A 680 13.59 23.56 -28.92
CA ALA A 680 14.87 23.38 -29.60
C ALA A 680 16.08 23.60 -28.66
N GLY A 681 17.02 22.64 -28.67
CA GLY A 681 18.25 22.70 -27.87
C GLY A 681 18.08 22.49 -26.35
N ASN A 682 16.88 22.18 -25.87
CA ASN A 682 16.66 21.87 -24.45
C ASN A 682 17.17 20.47 -24.09
N VAL A 683 17.81 20.37 -22.92
CA VAL A 683 18.29 19.10 -22.35
C VAL A 683 17.60 18.87 -21.02
N THR A 684 16.95 17.72 -20.88
CA THR A 684 16.24 17.33 -19.67
C THR A 684 16.74 15.98 -19.20
N ILE A 685 17.10 15.87 -17.93
CA ILE A 685 17.49 14.62 -17.26
C ILE A 685 16.32 14.16 -16.40
N ALA A 686 15.91 12.91 -16.54
CA ALA A 686 14.84 12.30 -15.76
C ALA A 686 15.34 11.08 -15.00
N THR A 687 15.11 11.04 -13.69
CA THR A 687 15.31 9.85 -12.87
C THR A 687 14.11 8.92 -13.02
N ASN A 688 14.36 7.67 -13.40
CA ASN A 688 13.35 6.65 -13.68
C ASN A 688 12.24 7.20 -14.60
N MET A 689 11.05 7.38 -14.04
CA MET A 689 9.86 7.84 -14.74
C MET A 689 9.41 9.23 -14.25
N ALA A 690 10.32 10.08 -13.79
CA ALA A 690 10.00 11.46 -13.44
C ALA A 690 9.36 12.19 -14.64
N GLY A 691 8.34 13.03 -14.39
CA GLY A 691 7.54 13.62 -15.46
C GLY A 691 6.51 12.68 -16.10
N ARG A 692 6.11 11.60 -15.42
CA ARG A 692 5.03 10.73 -15.89
C ARG A 692 3.68 11.45 -15.97
N GLY A 693 2.84 10.99 -16.90
CA GLY A 693 1.52 11.58 -17.13
C GLY A 693 1.54 12.94 -17.84
N THR A 694 2.71 13.52 -18.13
CA THR A 694 2.84 14.77 -18.90
C THR A 694 3.42 14.50 -20.28
N ASP A 695 2.82 15.12 -21.30
CA ASP A 695 3.21 14.99 -22.70
C ASP A 695 4.30 15.99 -23.09
N ILE A 696 5.27 15.55 -23.90
CA ILE A 696 6.35 16.41 -24.41
C ILE A 696 5.98 16.81 -25.83
N LYS A 697 5.47 18.05 -25.98
CA LYS A 697 5.10 18.59 -27.29
C LYS A 697 6.34 19.19 -27.97
N LEU A 698 6.54 18.86 -29.24
CA LEU A 698 7.66 19.39 -30.02
C LEU A 698 7.40 20.86 -30.37
N GLY A 699 8.37 21.73 -30.05
CA GLY A 699 8.32 23.14 -30.40
C GLY A 699 8.52 23.42 -31.90
N PRO A 700 8.34 24.67 -32.34
CA PRO A 700 8.56 25.06 -33.73
C PRO A 700 9.98 24.70 -34.23
N GLY A 701 10.09 24.15 -35.44
CA GLY A 701 11.37 23.75 -36.07
C GLY A 701 12.00 22.46 -35.55
N VAL A 702 11.50 21.87 -34.46
CA VAL A 702 12.07 20.64 -33.86
C VAL A 702 11.80 19.40 -34.71
N LYS A 703 10.65 19.33 -35.39
CA LYS A 703 10.34 18.21 -36.29
C LYS A 703 11.35 18.11 -37.43
N ASP A 704 11.72 19.24 -38.02
CA ASP A 704 12.70 19.33 -39.10
C ASP A 704 14.11 18.96 -38.64
N ALA A 705 14.45 19.27 -37.38
CA ALA A 705 15.71 18.86 -36.75
C ALA A 705 15.78 17.34 -36.45
N GLY A 706 14.70 16.57 -36.70
CA GLY A 706 14.65 15.13 -36.45
C GLY A 706 13.90 14.74 -35.17
N GLY A 707 13.21 15.68 -34.53
CA GLY A 707 12.36 15.45 -33.36
C GLY A 707 13.14 15.16 -32.07
N LEU A 708 12.41 14.75 -31.03
CA LEU A 708 12.96 14.46 -29.70
C LEU A 708 13.94 13.27 -29.75
N ALA A 709 15.09 13.44 -29.11
CA ALA A 709 16.05 12.36 -28.91
C ALA A 709 15.96 11.82 -27.47
N ILE A 710 15.85 10.50 -27.34
CA ILE A 710 15.84 9.80 -26.06
C ILE A 710 17.18 9.11 -25.86
N LEU A 711 17.86 9.40 -24.75
CA LEU A 711 19.11 8.75 -24.37
C LEU A 711 18.91 8.02 -23.03
N GLY A 712 18.98 6.70 -23.01
CA GLY A 712 19.03 5.91 -21.77
C GLY A 712 20.47 5.76 -21.32
N THR A 713 20.81 6.17 -20.10
CA THR A 713 22.18 6.03 -19.58
C THR A 713 22.48 4.62 -19.07
N GLU A 714 21.43 3.82 -18.84
CA GLU A 714 21.43 2.46 -18.33
C GLU A 714 20.16 1.75 -18.78
N ARG A 715 20.11 0.44 -18.59
CA ARG A 715 18.92 -0.39 -18.78
C ARG A 715 18.26 -0.62 -17.43
N HIS A 716 16.96 -0.41 -17.34
CA HIS A 716 16.22 -0.68 -16.10
C HIS A 716 16.09 -2.19 -15.87
N GLU A 717 15.77 -2.61 -14.65
CA GLU A 717 15.47 -4.01 -14.33
C GLU A 717 14.33 -4.56 -15.19
N SER A 718 13.36 -3.71 -15.52
CA SER A 718 12.23 -4.06 -16.37
C SER A 718 12.33 -3.45 -17.76
N ARG A 719 12.11 -4.28 -18.78
CA ARG A 719 12.06 -3.87 -20.19
C ARG A 719 10.91 -2.89 -20.45
N ARG A 720 9.85 -2.97 -19.64
CA ARG A 720 8.68 -2.10 -19.69
C ARG A 720 9.06 -0.63 -19.49
N VAL A 721 9.84 -0.33 -18.46
CA VAL A 721 10.29 1.04 -18.13
C VAL A 721 11.13 1.61 -19.28
N ASP A 722 12.00 0.80 -19.88
CA ASP A 722 12.76 1.21 -21.07
C ASP A 722 11.83 1.54 -22.25
N ARG A 723 10.79 0.74 -22.50
CA ARG A 723 9.80 1.00 -23.57
C ARG A 723 9.02 2.29 -23.29
N GLN A 724 8.69 2.57 -22.04
CA GLN A 724 8.04 3.83 -21.65
C GLN A 724 8.94 5.04 -21.90
N LEU A 725 10.24 4.94 -21.56
CA LEU A 725 11.22 5.99 -21.84
C LEU A 725 11.32 6.24 -23.35
N ARG A 726 11.44 5.19 -24.18
CA ARG A 726 11.40 5.31 -25.65
C ARG A 726 10.10 5.97 -26.14
N GLY A 727 8.96 5.58 -25.56
CA GLY A 727 7.63 6.10 -25.86
C GLY A 727 7.43 7.60 -25.52
N ARG A 728 8.41 8.27 -24.92
CA ARG A 728 8.44 9.74 -24.79
C ARG A 728 8.66 10.43 -26.13
N SER A 729 9.25 9.73 -27.12
CA SER A 729 9.50 10.25 -28.47
C SER A 729 8.65 9.54 -29.53
N GLY A 730 8.41 10.22 -30.65
CA GLY A 730 7.74 9.67 -31.83
C GLY A 730 6.22 9.55 -31.69
N ARG A 731 5.61 10.46 -30.93
CA ARG A 731 4.17 10.48 -30.63
C ARG A 731 3.39 10.98 -31.84
N GLN A 732 2.22 10.37 -32.12
CA GLN A 732 1.36 10.73 -33.26
C GLN A 732 2.12 10.81 -34.61
N GLY A 733 3.10 9.93 -34.81
CA GLY A 733 3.91 9.88 -36.04
C GLY A 733 5.00 10.95 -36.13
N ASP A 734 5.31 11.67 -35.05
CA ASP A 734 6.43 12.59 -35.03
C ASP A 734 7.78 11.88 -35.27
N PRO A 735 8.75 12.57 -35.90
CA PRO A 735 10.11 12.04 -35.99
C PRO A 735 10.75 11.97 -34.60
N GLY A 736 11.73 11.09 -34.45
CA GLY A 736 12.49 10.98 -33.21
C GLY A 736 13.47 9.82 -33.23
N SER A 737 14.28 9.73 -32.17
CA SER A 737 15.27 8.66 -32.03
C SER A 737 15.41 8.19 -30.59
N SER A 738 15.75 6.92 -30.38
CA SER A 738 16.16 6.41 -29.06
C SER A 738 17.47 5.64 -29.13
N GLN A 739 18.32 5.84 -28.12
CA GLN A 739 19.62 5.20 -27.98
C GLN A 739 19.86 4.89 -26.50
N PHE A 740 20.31 3.67 -26.19
CA PHE A 740 20.74 3.29 -24.85
C PHE A 740 22.26 3.14 -24.81
N PHE A 741 22.86 3.58 -23.71
CA PHE A 741 24.27 3.46 -23.36
C PHE A 741 24.34 2.54 -22.14
N VAL A 742 25.15 1.49 -22.18
CA VAL A 742 25.24 0.48 -21.12
C VAL A 742 26.71 0.23 -20.81
N SER A 743 27.06 0.02 -19.55
CA SER A 743 28.38 -0.43 -19.13
C SER A 743 28.33 -1.83 -18.53
N LEU A 744 29.40 -2.62 -18.67
CA LEU A 744 29.57 -3.88 -17.94
C LEU A 744 29.60 -3.70 -16.41
N GLU A 745 29.90 -2.49 -15.94
CA GLU A 745 29.89 -2.13 -14.53
C GLU A 745 28.50 -1.72 -14.01
N ASP A 746 27.49 -1.63 -14.89
CA ASP A 746 26.11 -1.30 -14.48
C ASP A 746 25.49 -2.44 -13.68
N ASP A 747 24.59 -2.09 -12.76
CA ASP A 747 24.07 -3.02 -11.74
C ASP A 747 23.32 -4.20 -12.38
N LEU A 748 22.55 -3.93 -13.44
CA LEU A 748 21.91 -4.97 -14.26
C LEU A 748 22.93 -5.94 -14.88
N MET A 749 24.09 -5.44 -15.33
CA MET A 749 25.12 -6.27 -15.95
C MET A 749 25.91 -7.07 -14.92
N ARG A 750 26.13 -6.51 -13.73
CA ARG A 750 26.76 -7.19 -12.59
C ARG A 750 25.97 -8.42 -12.16
N MET A 751 24.64 -8.34 -12.13
CA MET A 751 23.77 -9.47 -11.78
C MET A 751 23.90 -10.70 -12.70
N PHE A 752 24.51 -10.56 -13.90
CA PHE A 752 24.56 -11.61 -14.93
C PHE A 752 25.97 -12.11 -15.27
N GLY A 753 26.92 -11.98 -14.35
CA GLY A 753 28.27 -12.53 -14.53
C GLY A 753 29.06 -11.78 -15.60
N SER A 754 29.10 -10.46 -15.46
CA SER A 754 29.87 -9.53 -16.31
C SER A 754 31.33 -9.99 -16.49
N ASP A 755 31.92 -10.66 -15.49
CA ASP A 755 33.30 -11.18 -15.53
C ASP A 755 33.56 -12.17 -16.66
N ARG A 756 32.58 -13.01 -17.01
CA ARG A 756 32.73 -13.97 -18.10
C ARG A 756 32.70 -13.27 -19.46
N ILE A 757 31.90 -12.20 -19.58
CA ILE A 757 31.81 -11.38 -20.80
C ILE A 757 33.05 -10.50 -20.92
N ALA A 758 33.47 -9.86 -19.83
CA ALA A 758 34.69 -9.06 -19.74
C ALA A 758 35.93 -9.91 -20.07
N GLY A 759 36.04 -11.12 -19.52
CA GLY A 759 37.14 -12.05 -19.82
C GLY A 759 37.17 -12.55 -21.27
N ILE A 760 36.02 -12.60 -21.96
CA ILE A 760 35.95 -12.88 -23.40
C ILE A 760 36.37 -11.63 -24.19
N MET A 761 35.99 -10.43 -23.75
CA MET A 761 36.37 -9.16 -24.39
C MET A 761 37.87 -8.90 -24.32
N ASP A 762 38.48 -9.17 -23.17
CA ASP A 762 39.93 -9.06 -22.97
C ASP A 762 40.69 -10.08 -23.85
N LYS A 763 40.13 -11.28 -24.05
CA LYS A 763 40.69 -12.30 -24.97
C LYS A 763 40.51 -11.95 -26.46
N LEU A 764 39.45 -11.22 -26.81
CA LEU A 764 39.17 -10.77 -28.17
C LEU A 764 39.94 -9.49 -28.54
N GLY A 765 40.62 -8.86 -27.58
CA GLY A 765 41.51 -7.72 -27.82
C GLY A 765 40.79 -6.38 -27.93
N TYR A 766 39.56 -6.25 -27.42
CA TYR A 766 38.86 -4.97 -27.35
C TYR A 766 39.61 -4.00 -26.43
N LYS A 767 39.91 -2.80 -26.94
CA LYS A 767 40.67 -1.78 -26.18
C LYS A 767 39.73 -0.81 -25.45
N GLU A 768 40.26 -0.17 -24.40
CA GLU A 768 39.59 0.96 -23.75
C GLU A 768 39.22 2.03 -24.79
N GLY A 769 37.96 2.45 -24.80
CA GLY A 769 37.37 3.37 -25.78
C GLY A 769 36.65 2.74 -26.99
N GLU A 770 36.69 1.42 -27.19
CA GLU A 770 35.94 0.76 -28.28
C GLU A 770 34.49 0.46 -27.89
N VAL A 771 33.53 0.92 -28.70
CA VAL A 771 32.10 0.69 -28.50
C VAL A 771 31.70 -0.65 -29.10
N ILE A 772 31.02 -1.48 -28.32
CA ILE A 772 30.43 -2.71 -28.84
C ILE A 772 28.97 -2.45 -29.18
N GLN A 773 28.64 -2.62 -30.46
CA GLN A 773 27.27 -2.58 -30.95
C GLN A 773 26.99 -3.87 -31.71
N HIS A 774 26.33 -4.83 -31.05
CA HIS A 774 25.97 -6.10 -31.65
C HIS A 774 24.66 -6.65 -31.10
N SER A 775 23.76 -7.09 -31.98
CA SER A 775 22.42 -7.59 -31.63
C SER A 775 22.41 -8.76 -30.64
N MET A 776 23.48 -9.58 -30.60
CA MET A 776 23.60 -10.65 -29.60
C MET A 776 23.74 -10.13 -28.17
N ILE A 777 24.41 -8.99 -27.98
CA ILE A 777 24.59 -8.41 -26.64
C ILE A 777 23.30 -7.75 -26.20
N THR A 778 22.66 -6.96 -27.07
CA THR A 778 21.31 -6.42 -26.81
C THR A 778 20.34 -7.53 -26.38
N LYS A 779 20.31 -8.66 -27.10
CA LYS A 779 19.48 -9.82 -26.74
C LYS A 779 19.87 -10.49 -25.43
N SER A 780 21.16 -10.46 -25.05
CA SER A 780 21.62 -10.98 -23.77
C SER A 780 21.11 -10.10 -22.61
N ILE A 781 21.14 -8.78 -22.78
CA ILE A 781 20.60 -7.82 -21.82
C ILE A 781 19.08 -8.00 -21.68
N GLU A 782 18.36 -8.19 -22.79
CA GLU A 782 16.92 -8.46 -22.74
C GLU A 782 16.58 -9.76 -21.99
N ARG A 783 17.41 -10.80 -22.12
CA ARG A 783 17.25 -12.03 -21.33
C ARG A 783 17.53 -11.80 -19.84
N ALA A 784 18.49 -10.92 -19.53
CA ALA A 784 18.78 -10.53 -18.16
C ALA A 784 17.58 -9.81 -17.51
N GLN A 785 17.04 -8.79 -18.18
CA GLN A 785 15.82 -8.10 -17.74
C GLN A 785 14.67 -9.07 -17.49
N LYS A 786 14.42 -9.99 -18.44
CA LYS A 786 13.35 -10.98 -18.30
C LYS A 786 13.51 -11.86 -17.05
N LYS A 787 14.74 -12.27 -16.73
CA LYS A 787 14.99 -13.10 -15.55
C LYS A 787 14.79 -12.32 -14.24
N VAL A 788 15.14 -11.03 -14.21
CA VAL A 788 14.84 -10.15 -13.06
C VAL A 788 13.34 -9.94 -12.92
N GLU A 789 12.61 -9.72 -14.02
CA GLU A 789 11.15 -9.62 -14.04
C GLU A 789 10.48 -10.91 -13.51
N GLU A 790 10.93 -12.09 -13.95
CA GLU A 790 10.44 -13.39 -13.47
C GLU A 790 10.68 -13.57 -11.95
N ASN A 791 11.82 -13.09 -11.43
CA ASN A 791 12.10 -13.12 -9.99
C ASN A 791 11.16 -12.17 -9.21
N ASN A 792 10.99 -10.94 -9.70
CA ASN A 792 10.09 -9.96 -9.10
C ASN A 792 8.62 -10.44 -9.11
N PHE A 793 8.21 -11.11 -10.18
CA PHE A 793 6.91 -11.79 -10.25
C PHE A 793 6.78 -12.87 -9.17
N GLY A 794 7.81 -13.69 -8.97
CA GLY A 794 7.84 -14.70 -7.90
C GLY A 794 7.62 -14.10 -6.50
N ILE A 795 8.27 -12.96 -6.21
CA ILE A 795 8.11 -12.24 -4.94
C ILE A 795 6.66 -11.75 -4.76
N ARG A 796 6.09 -11.08 -5.78
CA ARG A 796 4.71 -10.58 -5.73
C ARG A 796 3.69 -11.69 -5.59
N LYS A 797 3.87 -12.78 -6.34
CA LYS A 797 3.00 -13.97 -6.27
C LYS A 797 3.00 -14.55 -4.87
N ARG A 798 4.18 -14.72 -4.26
CA ARG A 798 4.30 -15.23 -2.88
C ARG A 798 3.59 -14.30 -1.90
N LEU A 799 3.80 -12.99 -2.00
CA LEU A 799 3.14 -12.01 -1.15
C LEU A 799 1.60 -12.10 -1.24
N LEU A 800 1.06 -12.24 -2.45
CA LEU A 800 -0.37 -12.45 -2.68
C LEU A 800 -0.87 -13.76 -2.06
N GLU A 801 -0.11 -14.85 -2.16
CA GLU A 801 -0.51 -16.16 -1.61
C GLU A 801 -0.63 -16.14 -0.07
N TYR A 802 0.24 -15.39 0.63
CA TYR A 802 0.11 -15.18 2.08
C TYR A 802 -1.08 -14.28 2.41
N ASP A 803 -1.28 -13.18 1.66
CA ASP A 803 -2.42 -12.29 1.90
C ASP A 803 -3.75 -12.93 1.50
N ASP A 804 -3.81 -13.87 0.56
CA ASP A 804 -5.05 -14.59 0.20
C ASP A 804 -5.60 -15.41 1.38
N VAL A 805 -4.73 -15.91 2.26
CA VAL A 805 -5.14 -16.55 3.52
C VAL A 805 -5.77 -15.52 4.45
N MET A 806 -5.10 -14.37 4.65
CA MET A 806 -5.60 -13.28 5.47
C MET A 806 -6.89 -12.67 4.92
N ASN A 807 -7.02 -12.57 3.60
CA ASN A 807 -8.16 -11.97 2.93
C ASN A 807 -9.42 -12.82 3.11
N LYS A 808 -9.30 -14.15 3.17
CA LYS A 808 -10.43 -15.04 3.51
C LYS A 808 -10.91 -14.82 4.94
N GLN A 809 -9.97 -14.74 5.90
CA GLN A 809 -10.29 -14.47 7.30
C GLN A 809 -10.92 -13.07 7.47
N ARG A 810 -10.31 -12.07 6.83
CA ARG A 810 -10.79 -10.68 6.78
C ARG A 810 -12.20 -10.59 6.21
N GLY A 811 -12.51 -11.33 5.14
CA GLY A 811 -13.86 -11.36 4.55
C GLY A 811 -14.92 -11.80 5.54
N VAL A 812 -14.64 -12.81 6.37
CA VAL A 812 -15.55 -13.27 7.43
C VAL A 812 -15.68 -12.21 8.52
N ILE A 813 -14.56 -11.68 9.01
CA ILE A 813 -14.57 -10.70 10.10
C ILE A 813 -15.23 -9.40 9.69
N TYR A 814 -14.94 -8.87 8.50
CA TYR A 814 -15.54 -7.63 8.01
C TYR A 814 -17.04 -7.81 7.71
N ALA A 815 -17.48 -9.00 7.30
CA ALA A 815 -18.91 -9.30 7.16
C ALA A 815 -19.62 -9.25 8.53
N ARG A 816 -19.12 -9.98 9.54
CA ARG A 816 -19.65 -9.93 10.92
C ARG A 816 -19.61 -8.53 11.51
N ARG A 817 -18.54 -7.79 11.22
CA ARG A 817 -18.39 -6.39 11.64
C ARG A 817 -19.44 -5.49 11.00
N ASN A 818 -19.70 -5.64 9.70
CA ASN A 818 -20.75 -4.90 9.01
C ASN A 818 -22.15 -5.27 9.54
N HIS A 819 -22.42 -6.55 9.84
CA HIS A 819 -23.65 -6.96 10.50
C HIS A 819 -23.83 -6.26 11.85
N ALA A 820 -22.77 -6.14 12.66
CA ALA A 820 -22.81 -5.39 13.91
C ALA A 820 -22.95 -3.87 13.71
N LEU A 821 -22.32 -3.30 12.68
CA LEU A 821 -22.34 -1.86 12.41
C LEU A 821 -23.72 -1.38 11.93
N PHE A 822 -24.34 -2.11 11.00
CA PHE A 822 -25.66 -1.78 10.44
C PHE A 822 -26.82 -2.39 11.23
N GLY A 823 -26.58 -3.47 11.98
CA GLY A 823 -27.60 -4.22 12.71
C GLY A 823 -28.35 -5.25 11.87
N GLU A 824 -28.02 -5.39 10.59
CA GLU A 824 -28.57 -6.42 9.69
C GLU A 824 -27.90 -7.77 9.97
N ARG A 825 -28.67 -8.87 10.04
CA ARG A 825 -28.19 -10.25 10.30
C ARG A 825 -27.42 -10.49 11.61
N LEU A 826 -27.23 -9.48 12.47
CA LEU A 826 -26.53 -9.63 13.76
C LEU A 826 -27.19 -10.70 14.65
N ALA A 827 -28.51 -10.80 14.66
CA ALA A 827 -29.23 -11.81 15.44
C ALA A 827 -28.82 -13.24 15.04
N LEU A 828 -28.55 -13.50 13.75
CA LEU A 828 -28.06 -14.79 13.28
C LEU A 828 -26.63 -15.05 13.73
N ASP A 829 -25.76 -14.04 13.64
CA ASP A 829 -24.37 -14.17 14.10
C ASP A 829 -24.31 -14.48 15.61
N LEU A 830 -25.18 -13.84 16.40
CA LEU A 830 -25.30 -14.11 17.82
C LEU A 830 -25.88 -15.49 18.10
N ASP A 831 -26.95 -15.89 17.40
CA ASP A 831 -27.57 -17.21 17.56
C ASP A 831 -26.57 -18.35 17.28
N ASN A 832 -25.82 -18.22 16.18
CA ASN A 832 -24.71 -19.12 15.85
C ASN A 832 -23.61 -19.11 16.93
N ALA A 833 -23.31 -17.93 17.51
CA ALA A 833 -22.34 -17.83 18.61
C ALA A 833 -22.84 -18.56 19.87
N PHE A 834 -24.13 -18.45 20.22
CA PHE A 834 -24.73 -19.20 21.33
C PHE A 834 -24.61 -20.71 21.10
N TYR A 835 -24.95 -21.19 19.90
CA TYR A 835 -24.82 -22.60 19.55
C TYR A 835 -23.38 -23.09 19.63
N SER A 836 -22.44 -22.34 19.02
CA SER A 836 -21.02 -22.68 19.02
C SER A 836 -20.42 -22.72 20.42
N CYS A 837 -20.83 -21.80 21.31
CA CYS A 837 -20.42 -21.81 22.71
C CYS A 837 -20.95 -23.04 23.45
N ALA A 838 -22.22 -23.41 23.23
CA ALA A 838 -22.85 -24.55 23.87
C ALA A 838 -22.17 -25.86 23.43
N GLU A 839 -21.95 -26.02 22.12
CA GLU A 839 -21.23 -27.14 21.54
C GLU A 839 -19.79 -27.23 22.05
N GLY A 840 -19.06 -26.10 22.08
CA GLY A 840 -17.70 -26.04 22.60
C GLY A 840 -17.59 -26.43 24.07
N LEU A 841 -18.54 -25.98 24.90
CA LEU A 841 -18.61 -26.33 26.31
C LEU A 841 -18.88 -27.82 26.52
N VAL A 842 -19.90 -28.37 25.83
CA VAL A 842 -20.23 -29.80 25.90
C VAL A 842 -19.05 -30.65 25.46
N ASN A 843 -18.43 -30.34 24.31
CA ASN A 843 -17.32 -31.12 23.78
C ASN A 843 -16.10 -31.11 24.72
N SER A 844 -15.73 -29.95 25.26
CA SER A 844 -14.54 -29.81 26.11
C SER A 844 -14.62 -30.60 27.41
N PHE A 845 -15.78 -30.63 28.06
CA PHE A 845 -15.94 -31.29 29.36
C PHE A 845 -16.40 -32.75 29.26
N LYS A 846 -17.10 -33.10 28.18
CA LYS A 846 -17.62 -34.46 28.01
C LYS A 846 -16.56 -35.47 27.63
N GLU A 847 -15.52 -35.08 26.89
CA GLU A 847 -14.38 -35.96 26.58
C GLU A 847 -13.74 -36.55 27.85
N ASN A 848 -13.70 -35.76 28.93
CA ASN A 848 -13.15 -36.18 30.23
C ASN A 848 -14.22 -36.61 31.25
N ASN A 849 -15.51 -36.66 30.87
CA ASN A 849 -16.66 -36.84 31.77
C ASN A 849 -16.66 -35.91 32.99
N ASP A 850 -16.22 -34.66 32.82
CA ASP A 850 -16.15 -33.65 33.89
C ASP A 850 -17.46 -32.86 33.99
N TYR A 851 -18.44 -33.42 34.70
CA TYR A 851 -19.74 -32.78 34.89
C TYR A 851 -19.68 -31.51 35.76
N GLU A 852 -18.82 -31.48 36.78
CA GLU A 852 -18.70 -30.32 37.65
C GLU A 852 -18.07 -29.14 36.91
N GLY A 853 -17.05 -29.40 36.09
CA GLY A 853 -16.48 -28.41 35.17
C GLY A 853 -17.49 -27.90 34.15
N PHE A 854 -18.29 -28.80 33.55
CA PHE A 854 -19.39 -28.45 32.65
C PHE A 854 -20.41 -27.51 33.32
N LYS A 855 -20.88 -27.89 34.51
CA LYS A 855 -21.86 -27.11 35.28
C LYS A 855 -21.33 -25.71 35.61
N MET A 856 -20.09 -25.63 36.10
CA MET A 856 -19.46 -24.35 36.40
C MET A 856 -19.24 -23.50 35.13
N GLY A 857 -18.90 -24.15 34.02
CA GLY A 857 -18.80 -23.53 32.71
C GLY A 857 -20.13 -22.94 32.22
N SER A 858 -21.25 -23.66 32.36
CA SER A 858 -22.58 -23.14 32.02
C SER A 858 -22.95 -21.88 32.81
N ILE A 859 -22.56 -21.81 34.08
CA ILE A 859 -22.75 -20.63 34.92
C ILE A 859 -21.88 -19.47 34.40
N MET A 860 -20.58 -19.71 34.16
CA MET A 860 -19.65 -18.66 33.74
C MET A 860 -19.91 -18.11 32.32
N ASP A 861 -20.38 -18.97 31.41
CA ASP A 861 -20.54 -18.59 30.00
C ASP A 861 -21.98 -18.15 29.69
N PHE A 862 -23.00 -18.73 30.34
CA PHE A 862 -24.41 -18.45 30.02
C PHE A 862 -25.23 -17.85 31.17
N ALA A 863 -24.65 -17.71 32.37
CA ALA A 863 -25.36 -17.28 33.58
C ALA A 863 -26.55 -18.19 33.94
N ILE A 864 -26.45 -19.50 33.68
CA ILE A 864 -27.50 -20.49 34.00
C ILE A 864 -26.98 -21.59 34.92
N ASP A 865 -27.85 -22.07 35.80
CA ASP A 865 -27.73 -23.38 36.43
C ASP A 865 -28.50 -24.37 35.55
N THR A 866 -27.78 -25.15 34.74
CA THR A 866 -28.39 -26.01 33.70
C THR A 866 -29.23 -27.14 34.31
N HIS A 867 -30.30 -27.53 33.61
CA HIS A 867 -31.15 -28.66 34.00
C HIS A 867 -30.59 -30.00 33.54
N ILE A 868 -29.49 -30.01 32.79
CA ILE A 868 -28.78 -31.22 32.38
C ILE A 868 -28.13 -31.85 33.62
N ASP A 869 -28.62 -33.02 34.03
CA ASP A 869 -28.06 -33.79 35.14
C ASP A 869 -26.84 -34.63 34.72
N ALA A 870 -26.07 -35.09 35.71
CA ALA A 870 -24.85 -35.86 35.49
C ALA A 870 -25.10 -37.17 34.70
N GLU A 871 -26.28 -37.79 34.89
CA GLU A 871 -26.64 -39.02 34.18
C GLU A 871 -26.92 -38.75 32.70
N SER A 872 -27.64 -37.67 32.39
CA SER A 872 -27.92 -37.21 31.04
C SER A 872 -26.66 -36.73 30.34
N PHE A 873 -25.79 -36.00 31.03
CA PHE A 873 -24.49 -35.55 30.50
C PHE A 873 -23.63 -36.73 30.01
N THR A 874 -23.63 -37.83 30.76
CA THR A 874 -22.86 -39.03 30.43
C THR A 874 -23.49 -39.87 29.32
N ARG A 875 -24.83 -40.00 29.30
CA ARG A 875 -25.54 -40.94 28.43
C ARG A 875 -26.04 -40.37 27.10
N VAL A 876 -26.44 -39.10 27.09
CA VAL A 876 -27.00 -38.46 25.90
C VAL A 876 -25.87 -38.19 24.91
N ASP A 877 -26.16 -38.12 23.61
CA ASP A 877 -25.16 -37.80 22.59
C ASP A 877 -24.69 -36.34 22.66
N HIS A 878 -23.49 -36.04 22.13
CA HIS A 878 -22.92 -34.69 22.12
C HIS A 878 -23.87 -33.68 21.47
N ALA A 879 -24.37 -33.95 20.27
CA ALA A 879 -25.21 -33.01 19.53
C ALA A 879 -26.49 -32.65 20.28
N LYS A 880 -27.14 -33.65 20.88
CA LYS A 880 -28.38 -33.45 21.66
C LYS A 880 -28.16 -32.65 22.94
N LEU A 881 -27.03 -32.83 23.62
CA LEU A 881 -26.69 -32.02 24.79
C LEU A 881 -26.39 -30.58 24.39
N SER A 882 -25.70 -30.37 23.27
CA SER A 882 -25.44 -29.04 22.73
C SER A 882 -26.74 -28.33 22.41
N ASP A 883 -27.69 -28.99 21.73
CA ASP A 883 -29.01 -28.44 21.41
C ASP A 883 -29.80 -28.07 22.69
N GLN A 884 -29.77 -28.94 23.72
CA GLN A 884 -30.44 -28.67 24.99
C GLN A 884 -29.85 -27.47 25.72
N LEU A 885 -28.52 -27.42 25.85
CA LEU A 885 -27.84 -26.31 26.52
C LEU A 885 -28.04 -24.99 25.76
N TYR A 886 -27.96 -25.03 24.43
CA TYR A 886 -28.22 -23.89 23.57
C TYR A 886 -29.63 -23.32 23.78
N GLU A 887 -30.67 -24.17 23.79
CA GLU A 887 -32.05 -23.72 24.02
C GLU A 887 -32.24 -23.14 25.44
N GLU A 888 -31.67 -23.78 26.47
CA GLU A 888 -31.70 -23.26 27.84
C GLU A 888 -31.04 -21.87 27.92
N ALA A 889 -29.86 -21.71 27.33
CA ALA A 889 -29.12 -20.45 27.31
C ALA A 889 -29.87 -19.35 26.55
N ARG A 890 -30.43 -19.68 25.38
CA ARG A 890 -31.18 -18.76 24.53
C ARG A 890 -32.44 -18.25 25.23
N ILE A 891 -33.21 -19.15 25.85
CA ILE A 891 -34.41 -18.78 26.62
C ILE A 891 -34.05 -17.84 27.79
N ASN A 892 -32.97 -18.15 28.52
CA ASN A 892 -32.50 -17.31 29.62
C ASN A 892 -32.08 -15.90 29.13
N TYR A 893 -31.34 -15.83 28.03
CA TYR A 893 -30.92 -14.57 27.43
C TYR A 893 -32.11 -13.68 27.04
N PHE A 894 -33.10 -14.24 26.33
CA PHE A 894 -34.29 -13.49 25.93
C PHE A 894 -35.14 -13.02 27.12
N ALA A 895 -35.30 -13.86 28.15
CA ALA A 895 -36.00 -13.49 29.37
C ALA A 895 -35.30 -12.31 30.07
N LYS A 896 -33.97 -12.36 30.21
CA LYS A 896 -33.17 -11.28 30.77
C LYS A 896 -33.26 -9.99 29.94
N SER A 897 -33.15 -10.09 28.62
CA SER A 897 -33.24 -8.96 27.68
C SER A 897 -34.59 -8.23 27.81
N ALA A 898 -35.68 -8.99 27.93
CA ALA A 898 -37.01 -8.44 28.18
C ALA A 898 -37.11 -7.73 29.54
N ASP A 899 -36.53 -8.31 30.59
CA ASP A 899 -36.51 -7.71 31.92
C ASP A 899 -35.71 -6.41 31.95
N VAL A 900 -34.51 -6.38 31.36
CA VAL A 900 -33.69 -5.15 31.26
C VAL A 900 -34.45 -4.05 30.51
N SER A 901 -35.07 -4.39 29.38
CA SER A 901 -35.87 -3.46 28.57
C SER A 901 -37.04 -2.85 29.37
N LYS A 902 -37.74 -3.70 30.14
CA LYS A 902 -38.87 -3.30 30.98
C LYS A 902 -38.45 -2.35 32.12
N HIS A 903 -37.29 -2.58 32.73
CA HIS A 903 -36.76 -1.71 33.79
C HIS A 903 -36.17 -0.39 33.26
N ALA A 904 -35.63 -0.39 32.04
CA ALA A 904 -35.07 0.80 31.42
C ALA A 904 -36.15 1.78 30.89
N LEU A 905 -37.31 1.27 30.43
CA LEU A 905 -38.35 2.08 29.79
C LEU A 905 -38.85 3.27 30.63
N PRO A 906 -39.14 3.14 31.95
CA PRO A 906 -39.54 4.29 32.78
C PRO A 906 -38.47 5.38 32.86
N VAL A 907 -37.18 5.02 32.76
CA VAL A 907 -36.06 5.97 32.78
C VAL A 907 -36.07 6.80 31.50
N PHE A 908 -36.21 6.16 30.34
CA PHE A 908 -36.35 6.85 29.05
C PHE A 908 -37.57 7.79 29.02
N GLN A 909 -38.72 7.34 29.53
CA GLN A 909 -39.92 8.17 29.65
C GLN A 909 -39.70 9.37 30.60
N SER A 910 -38.97 9.18 31.71
CA SER A 910 -38.65 10.25 32.64
C SER A 910 -37.69 11.28 32.04
N ILE A 911 -36.68 10.84 31.29
CA ILE A 911 -35.73 11.73 30.59
C ILE A 911 -36.48 12.56 29.54
N HIS A 912 -37.30 11.93 28.70
CA HIS A 912 -38.07 12.62 27.65
C HIS A 912 -39.04 13.67 28.22
N SER A 913 -39.71 13.35 29.33
CA SER A 913 -40.67 14.27 29.98
C SER A 913 -40.01 15.42 30.76
N LYS A 914 -38.86 15.20 31.41
CA LYS A 914 -38.18 16.22 32.24
C LYS A 914 -37.25 17.13 31.46
N GLN A 915 -36.55 16.59 30.47
CA GLN A 915 -35.49 17.30 29.75
C GLN A 915 -35.93 17.74 28.34
N GLY A 916 -37.04 17.24 27.80
CA GLY A 916 -37.66 17.70 26.55
C GLY A 916 -37.28 16.87 25.29
N PRO A 917 -37.99 17.09 24.15
CA PRO A 917 -37.88 16.25 22.95
C PRO A 917 -36.60 16.46 22.11
N HIS A 918 -35.69 17.34 22.53
CA HIS A 918 -34.44 17.64 21.81
C HIS A 918 -33.31 16.66 22.11
N ILE A 919 -33.51 15.68 23.01
CA ILE A 919 -32.53 14.62 23.28
C ILE A 919 -32.78 13.46 22.32
N GLU A 920 -31.88 13.28 21.36
CA GLU A 920 -31.98 12.22 20.36
C GLU A 920 -31.37 10.90 20.83
N ASN A 921 -30.23 10.95 21.53
CA ASN A 921 -29.47 9.77 21.97
C ASN A 921 -29.04 9.87 23.44
N VAL A 922 -28.97 8.73 24.13
CA VAL A 922 -28.55 8.62 25.54
C VAL A 922 -27.49 7.54 25.70
N TYR A 923 -26.49 7.81 26.53
CA TYR A 923 -25.50 6.82 26.96
C TYR A 923 -26.01 6.04 28.16
N VAL A 924 -26.01 4.72 28.05
CA VAL A 924 -26.39 3.79 29.13
C VAL A 924 -25.18 2.93 29.49
N PRO A 925 -24.70 2.97 30.75
CA PRO A 925 -23.59 2.15 31.19
C PRO A 925 -24.03 0.72 31.48
N PHE A 926 -23.36 -0.25 30.87
CA PHE A 926 -23.49 -1.67 31.12
C PHE A 926 -22.21 -2.25 31.71
N SER A 927 -22.33 -3.23 32.60
CA SER A 927 -21.20 -4.02 33.09
C SER A 927 -21.59 -5.46 33.39
N ASP A 928 -20.67 -6.40 33.14
CA ASP A 928 -20.72 -7.81 33.55
C ASP A 928 -20.00 -8.05 34.90
N GLY A 929 -19.53 -6.98 35.57
CA GLY A 929 -18.72 -7.03 36.79
C GLY A 929 -17.20 -7.05 36.56
N LYS A 930 -16.73 -7.33 35.33
CA LYS A 930 -15.30 -7.29 34.95
C LYS A 930 -15.00 -6.15 33.98
N ARG A 931 -15.87 -5.98 32.97
CA ARG A 931 -15.79 -4.98 31.91
C ARG A 931 -17.00 -4.06 32.03
N GLY A 932 -16.77 -2.78 31.76
CA GLY A 932 -17.82 -1.77 31.71
C GLY A 932 -17.80 -1.07 30.35
N MET A 933 -18.97 -0.75 29.80
CA MET A 933 -19.07 0.00 28.55
C MET A 933 -20.26 0.95 28.55
N GLN A 934 -20.14 2.01 27.76
CA GLN A 934 -21.23 2.95 27.52
C GLN A 934 -21.86 2.65 26.17
N VAL A 935 -23.14 2.33 26.18
CA VAL A 935 -23.93 2.04 24.98
C VAL A 935 -24.70 3.29 24.60
N LEU A 936 -24.49 3.78 23.39
CA LEU A 936 -25.31 4.86 22.83
C LEU A 936 -26.61 4.27 22.29
N SER A 937 -27.76 4.79 22.73
CA SER A 937 -29.05 4.32 22.26
C SER A 937 -30.02 5.47 21.97
N SER A 938 -30.83 5.32 20.92
CA SER A 938 -31.76 6.37 20.47
C SER A 938 -32.98 6.46 21.37
N MET A 939 -33.30 7.67 21.85
CA MET A 939 -34.46 7.94 22.70
C MET A 939 -35.77 7.56 21.99
N GLN A 940 -35.97 8.05 20.77
CA GLN A 940 -37.21 7.85 20.02
C GLN A 940 -37.46 6.37 19.70
N LYS A 941 -36.42 5.67 19.25
CA LYS A 941 -36.52 4.22 18.95
C LYS A 941 -36.81 3.41 20.20
N ASN A 942 -36.19 3.72 21.34
CA ASN A 942 -36.49 3.04 22.61
C ASN A 942 -37.93 3.25 23.06
N LEU A 943 -38.48 4.46 22.94
CA LEU A 943 -39.88 4.72 23.29
C LEU A 943 -40.85 3.97 22.36
N ASN A 944 -40.57 3.95 21.06
CA ASN A 944 -41.41 3.27 20.07
C ASN A 944 -41.36 1.74 20.19
N THR A 945 -40.23 1.18 20.61
CA THR A 945 -40.00 -0.28 20.70
C THR A 945 -40.22 -0.86 22.10
N GLY A 946 -40.63 -0.03 23.08
CA GLY A 946 -40.81 -0.47 24.46
C GLY A 946 -39.50 -0.83 25.17
N GLY A 947 -38.38 -0.21 24.80
CA GLY A 947 -37.06 -0.40 25.40
C GLY A 947 -36.19 -1.47 24.73
N LYS A 948 -36.69 -2.19 23.72
CA LYS A 948 -35.95 -3.25 23.02
C LYS A 948 -34.71 -2.73 22.27
N GLU A 949 -34.78 -1.52 21.71
CA GLU A 949 -33.64 -0.90 21.01
C GLU A 949 -32.39 -0.79 21.89
N LEU A 950 -32.53 -0.64 23.21
CA LEU A 950 -31.40 -0.61 24.13
C LEU A 950 -30.58 -1.90 24.06
N MET A 951 -31.25 -3.06 24.05
CA MET A 951 -30.58 -4.36 23.97
C MET A 951 -29.98 -4.57 22.58
N ASN A 952 -30.67 -4.20 21.51
CA ASN A 952 -30.08 -4.24 20.15
C ASN A 952 -28.85 -3.33 20.03
N SER A 953 -28.84 -2.19 20.72
CA SER A 953 -27.69 -1.28 20.76
C SER A 953 -26.53 -1.87 21.56
N LEU A 954 -26.83 -2.57 22.66
CA LEU A 954 -25.85 -3.31 23.45
C LEU A 954 -25.19 -4.41 22.61
N GLU A 955 -26.00 -5.25 21.97
CA GLU A 955 -25.58 -6.34 21.07
C GLU A 955 -24.63 -5.84 19.97
N ARG A 956 -25.00 -4.75 19.27
CA ARG A 956 -24.14 -4.13 18.25
C ARG A 956 -22.81 -3.64 18.84
N THR A 957 -22.88 -2.89 19.93
CA THR A 957 -21.71 -2.25 20.54
C THR A 957 -20.72 -3.27 21.10
N ILE A 958 -21.20 -4.30 21.80
CA ILE A 958 -20.33 -5.35 22.35
C ILE A 958 -19.69 -6.19 21.24
N THR A 959 -20.49 -6.60 20.26
CA THR A 959 -20.01 -7.43 19.14
C THR A 959 -18.93 -6.69 18.36
N LEU A 960 -19.17 -5.40 18.05
CA LEU A 960 -18.20 -4.57 17.34
C LEU A 960 -16.89 -4.40 18.11
N ASN A 961 -16.96 -4.05 19.40
CA ASN A 961 -15.76 -3.85 20.22
C ASN A 961 -14.96 -5.15 20.40
N MET A 962 -15.64 -6.28 20.63
CA MET A 962 -14.97 -7.57 20.82
C MET A 962 -14.35 -8.09 19.52
N ILE A 963 -15.03 -7.91 18.38
CA ILE A 963 -14.43 -8.21 17.06
C ILE A 963 -13.16 -7.38 16.87
N ASP A 964 -13.23 -6.07 17.09
CA ASP A 964 -12.10 -5.18 16.86
C ASP A 964 -10.90 -5.52 17.76
N ASP A 965 -11.12 -5.92 19.01
CA ASP A 965 -10.02 -6.29 19.93
C ASP A 965 -9.42 -7.66 19.59
N SER A 966 -10.24 -8.71 19.41
CA SER A 966 -9.75 -10.04 19.04
C SER A 966 -9.06 -10.05 17.68
N TRP A 967 -9.57 -9.27 16.71
CA TRP A 967 -8.96 -9.16 15.39
C TRP A 967 -7.59 -8.49 15.43
N LYS A 968 -7.40 -7.44 16.23
CA LYS A 968 -6.08 -6.79 16.39
C LYS A 968 -5.04 -7.76 16.97
N GLU A 969 -5.43 -8.53 17.99
CA GLU A 969 -4.54 -9.54 18.59
C GLU A 969 -4.19 -10.64 17.58
N HIS A 970 -5.17 -11.11 16.81
CA HIS A 970 -4.95 -12.08 15.75
C HIS A 970 -4.03 -11.56 14.64
N LEU A 971 -4.19 -10.31 14.20
CA LEU A 971 -3.29 -9.69 13.22
C LEU A 971 -1.83 -9.68 13.70
N ARG A 972 -1.59 -9.47 15.00
CA ARG A 972 -0.25 -9.55 15.59
C ARG A 972 0.28 -10.98 15.55
N ALA A 973 -0.50 -11.96 15.99
CA ALA A 973 -0.11 -13.37 15.94
C ALA A 973 0.19 -13.83 14.49
N MET A 974 -0.55 -13.30 13.52
CA MET A 974 -0.34 -13.58 12.09
C MET A 974 0.97 -12.97 11.54
N ASP A 975 1.34 -11.78 11.98
CA ASP A 975 2.64 -11.16 11.63
C ASP A 975 3.80 -12.01 12.21
N ASP A 976 3.71 -12.44 13.47
CA ASP A 976 4.71 -13.29 14.13
C ASP A 976 4.81 -14.67 13.45
N LEU A 977 3.66 -15.26 13.09
CA LEU A 977 3.59 -16.53 12.36
C LEU A 977 4.29 -16.43 11.00
N LYS A 978 4.06 -15.33 10.26
CA LYS A 978 4.66 -15.14 8.94
C LYS A 978 6.19 -15.11 8.98
N GLN A 979 6.77 -14.57 10.06
CA GLN A 979 8.21 -14.55 10.29
C GLN A 979 8.75 -15.92 10.70
N SER A 980 8.12 -16.57 11.70
CA SER A 980 8.58 -17.85 12.24
C SER A 980 8.59 -18.98 11.21
N VAL A 981 7.57 -19.04 10.34
CA VAL A 981 7.40 -20.09 9.33
C VAL A 981 8.48 -20.08 8.26
N GLN A 982 9.26 -18.99 8.11
CA GLN A 982 10.43 -18.99 7.21
C GLN A 982 11.51 -19.98 7.68
N SER A 983 11.57 -20.30 8.97
CA SER A 983 12.49 -21.30 9.52
C SER A 983 12.12 -22.73 9.11
N ALA A 984 10.87 -22.98 8.68
CA ALA A 984 10.45 -24.31 8.25
C ALA A 984 11.11 -24.78 6.94
N VAL A 985 11.76 -23.86 6.19
CA VAL A 985 12.57 -24.21 5.02
C VAL A 985 13.70 -25.18 5.39
N TYR A 986 14.24 -25.08 6.61
CA TYR A 986 15.29 -25.99 7.11
C TYR A 986 14.78 -27.43 7.29
N GLU A 987 13.47 -27.63 7.46
CA GLU A 987 12.84 -28.96 7.57
C GLU A 987 12.41 -29.55 6.21
N GLN A 988 12.74 -28.90 5.09
CA GLN A 988 12.31 -29.31 3.73
C GLN A 988 10.79 -29.37 3.53
N LYS A 989 10.02 -28.62 4.33
CA LYS A 989 8.58 -28.43 4.14
C LYS A 989 8.29 -27.11 3.43
N ASP A 990 7.15 -27.01 2.75
CA ASP A 990 6.71 -25.74 2.14
C ASP A 990 6.19 -24.78 3.23
N PRO A 991 6.85 -23.63 3.45
CA PRO A 991 6.41 -22.64 4.43
C PRO A 991 4.97 -22.17 4.22
N LEU A 992 4.51 -22.04 2.97
CA LEU A 992 3.15 -21.55 2.71
C LEU A 992 2.08 -22.55 3.18
N VAL A 993 2.37 -23.84 3.10
CA VAL A 993 1.43 -24.88 3.56
C VAL A 993 1.33 -24.87 5.08
N ILE A 994 2.46 -24.77 5.78
CA ILE A 994 2.50 -24.66 7.24
C ILE A 994 1.76 -23.41 7.69
N TYR A 995 2.07 -22.26 7.06
CA TYR A 995 1.39 -21.00 7.33
C TYR A 995 -0.12 -21.13 7.18
N LYS A 996 -0.63 -21.77 6.12
CA LYS A 996 -2.07 -21.98 5.92
C LYS A 996 -2.73 -22.79 7.04
N VAL A 997 -2.07 -23.85 7.51
CA VAL A 997 -2.59 -24.73 8.56
C VAL A 997 -2.60 -24.02 9.91
N GLU A 998 -1.47 -23.40 10.27
CA GLU A 998 -1.33 -22.69 11.54
C GLU A 998 -2.20 -21.44 11.59
N ALA A 999 -2.26 -20.66 10.50
CA ALA A 999 -3.14 -19.50 10.38
C ALA A 999 -4.62 -19.87 10.54
N PHE A 1000 -5.05 -21.01 9.98
CA PHE A 1000 -6.42 -21.49 10.14
C PHE A 1000 -6.70 -21.90 11.58
N SER A 1001 -5.75 -22.56 12.24
CA SER A 1001 -5.87 -22.94 13.66
C SER A 1001 -5.99 -21.72 14.56
N LEU A 1002 -5.11 -20.71 14.39
CA LEU A 1002 -5.16 -19.45 15.12
C LEU A 1002 -6.50 -18.73 14.91
N PHE A 1003 -6.96 -18.66 13.66
CA PHE A 1003 -8.25 -18.03 13.35
C PHE A 1003 -9.44 -18.76 13.99
N LYS A 1004 -9.45 -20.10 13.95
CA LYS A 1004 -10.50 -20.90 14.60
C LYS A 1004 -10.52 -20.68 16.11
N GLN A 1005 -9.35 -20.63 16.74
CA GLN A 1005 -9.22 -20.35 18.17
C GLN A 1005 -9.75 -18.95 18.50
N MET A 1006 -9.30 -17.93 17.76
CA MET A 1006 -9.76 -16.56 17.91
C MET A 1006 -11.29 -16.45 17.74
N ASP A 1007 -11.88 -17.08 16.72
CA ASP A 1007 -13.34 -17.05 16.50
C ASP A 1007 -14.12 -17.71 17.64
N THR A 1008 -13.61 -18.83 18.17
CA THR A 1008 -14.21 -19.54 19.31
C THR A 1008 -14.16 -18.67 20.58
N GLU A 1009 -13.00 -18.07 20.88
CA GLU A 1009 -12.83 -17.18 22.03
C GLU A 1009 -13.68 -15.90 21.89
N LEU A 1010 -13.78 -15.35 20.68
CA LEU A 1010 -14.63 -14.21 20.37
C LEU A 1010 -16.11 -14.52 20.66
N ASN A 1011 -16.63 -15.62 20.13
CA ASN A 1011 -18.02 -16.03 20.35
C ASN A 1011 -18.31 -16.22 21.84
N LYS A 1012 -17.39 -16.88 22.56
CA LYS A 1012 -17.48 -17.08 24.02
C LYS A 1012 -17.53 -15.77 24.78
N ASN A 1013 -16.63 -14.83 24.45
CA ASN A 1013 -16.56 -13.53 25.11
C ASN A 1013 -17.84 -12.70 24.89
N ILE A 1014 -18.40 -12.71 23.66
CA ILE A 1014 -19.63 -11.99 23.32
C ILE A 1014 -20.80 -12.56 24.13
N VAL A 1015 -20.99 -13.88 24.08
CA VAL A 1015 -22.10 -14.57 24.75
C VAL A 1015 -22.02 -14.40 26.27
N SER A 1016 -20.83 -14.62 26.85
CA SER A 1016 -20.62 -14.45 28.29
C SER A 1016 -20.95 -13.04 28.76
N PHE A 1017 -20.50 -12.01 28.03
CA PHE A 1017 -20.82 -10.64 28.38
C PHE A 1017 -22.32 -10.35 28.27
N LEU A 1018 -22.98 -10.75 27.17
CA LEU A 1018 -24.42 -10.55 26.99
C LEU A 1018 -25.24 -11.22 28.10
N CYS A 1019 -24.88 -12.44 28.49
CA CYS A 1019 -25.54 -13.19 29.57
C CYS A 1019 -25.31 -12.58 30.96
N HIS A 1020 -24.21 -11.87 31.22
CA HIS A 1020 -23.89 -11.29 32.54
C HIS A 1020 -24.13 -9.77 32.65
N ALA A 1021 -24.20 -9.05 31.54
CA ALA A 1021 -24.30 -7.59 31.53
C ALA A 1021 -25.57 -7.05 32.21
N ASN A 1022 -25.42 -6.07 33.08
CA ASN A 1022 -26.52 -5.34 33.72
C ASN A 1022 -26.27 -3.82 33.67
N ILE A 1023 -27.34 -3.03 33.79
CA ILE A 1023 -27.23 -1.56 33.86
C ILE A 1023 -26.66 -1.18 35.22
N VAL A 1024 -25.57 -0.40 35.23
CA VAL A 1024 -24.97 0.10 36.47
C VAL A 1024 -25.59 1.44 36.83
N SER A 1025 -26.16 1.56 38.03
CA SER A 1025 -26.64 2.85 38.54
C SER A 1025 -25.46 3.65 39.10
N GLU A 1026 -25.07 4.73 38.42
CA GLU A 1026 -24.10 5.67 38.98
C GLU A 1026 -24.70 6.34 40.24
N SER A 1027 -23.90 6.46 41.30
CA SER A 1027 -24.24 7.26 42.47
C SER A 1027 -24.43 8.73 42.05
N PRO A 1028 -25.40 9.48 42.63
CA PRO A 1028 -25.83 10.81 42.15
C PRO A 1028 -24.81 11.95 42.33
N THR A 1029 -23.54 11.64 42.58
CA THR A 1029 -22.45 12.62 42.82
C THR A 1029 -21.51 12.85 41.64
N GLN A 1030 -21.71 12.18 40.51
CA GLN A 1030 -20.98 12.49 39.27
C GLN A 1030 -21.90 13.17 38.25
N ARG A 1031 -21.32 14.11 37.50
CA ARG A 1031 -21.97 15.20 36.74
C ARG A 1031 -23.09 14.70 35.82
N PRO A 1032 -24.10 15.55 35.50
CA PRO A 1032 -25.17 15.20 34.57
C PRO A 1032 -24.61 14.71 33.23
N PRO A 1033 -25.31 13.79 32.53
CA PRO A 1033 -24.89 13.30 31.22
C PRO A 1033 -24.69 14.50 30.30
N GLN A 1034 -23.43 14.81 30.00
CA GLN A 1034 -23.09 15.90 29.10
C GLN A 1034 -23.43 15.46 27.69
N MET A 1035 -24.20 16.30 26.97
CA MET A 1035 -24.24 16.31 25.52
C MET A 1035 -22.80 16.30 25.00
N LYS A 1036 -22.40 15.16 24.45
CA LYS A 1036 -21.28 15.09 23.51
C LYS A 1036 -21.78 14.33 22.32
N GLU A 1037 -21.44 14.82 21.13
CA GLU A 1037 -21.44 14.00 19.93
C GLU A 1037 -20.76 12.66 20.25
N PRO A 1038 -21.18 11.55 19.62
CA PRO A 1038 -20.44 10.30 19.75
C PRO A 1038 -18.94 10.57 19.60
N PRO A 1039 -18.10 10.04 20.51
CA PRO A 1039 -16.66 10.24 20.38
C PRO A 1039 -16.25 9.66 19.03
N LYS A 1040 -16.02 10.55 18.05
CA LYS A 1040 -15.52 10.14 16.73
C LYS A 1040 -14.22 9.40 16.95
N VAL A 1041 -14.01 8.32 16.20
CA VAL A 1041 -12.74 7.62 16.26
C VAL A 1041 -11.66 8.61 15.84
N ASP A 1042 -10.74 8.94 16.75
CA ASP A 1042 -9.62 9.83 16.45
C ASP A 1042 -8.59 9.06 15.62
N LEU A 1043 -8.88 8.91 14.33
CA LEU A 1043 -8.02 8.25 13.35
C LEU A 1043 -6.76 9.09 13.04
N SER A 1044 -6.64 10.32 13.56
CA SER A 1044 -5.49 11.20 13.30
C SER A 1044 -4.17 10.66 13.87
N LYS A 1045 -4.25 9.78 14.88
CA LYS A 1045 -3.09 9.13 15.51
C LYS A 1045 -2.64 7.85 14.80
N LEU A 1046 -3.42 7.35 13.85
CA LEU A 1046 -3.06 6.18 13.06
C LEU A 1046 -2.01 6.55 12.02
N ARG A 1047 -1.00 5.71 11.88
CA ARG A 1047 0.08 5.91 10.91
C ARG A 1047 -0.08 4.95 9.74
N GLN A 1048 0.01 5.49 8.53
CA GLN A 1048 0.07 4.71 7.29
C GLN A 1048 1.50 4.17 7.12
N ARG A 1049 1.63 2.86 6.91
CA ARG A 1049 2.91 2.20 6.62
C ARG A 1049 2.88 1.56 5.23
N LYS A 1050 4.03 1.60 4.56
CA LYS A 1050 4.39 0.73 3.43
C LYS A 1050 5.67 0.04 3.85
N ASP A 1051 5.58 -1.24 4.22
CA ASP A 1051 6.75 -2.03 4.55
C ASP A 1051 7.32 -2.62 3.25
N GLU A 1052 8.60 -2.35 2.99
CA GLU A 1052 9.39 -3.17 2.09
C GLU A 1052 9.89 -4.37 2.88
N LEU A 1053 9.48 -5.57 2.46
CA LEU A 1053 10.06 -6.81 2.95
C LEU A 1053 11.52 -6.85 2.50
N VAL A 1054 12.45 -6.60 3.42
CA VAL A 1054 13.86 -6.94 3.26
C VAL A 1054 13.93 -8.46 3.20
N THR A 1055 14.07 -9.01 2.00
CA THR A 1055 14.17 -10.46 1.78
C THR A 1055 15.55 -10.94 2.18
N SER A 1056 15.74 -11.28 3.44
CA SER A 1056 16.85 -12.13 3.89
C SER A 1056 16.41 -13.59 3.81
N GLY A 1057 16.73 -14.27 2.70
CA GLY A 1057 16.50 -15.70 2.49
C GLY A 1057 17.59 -16.32 1.61
N PRO A 1058 18.05 -17.56 1.88
CA PRO A 1058 19.27 -18.11 1.31
C PRO A 1058 19.07 -18.57 -0.14
N THR A 1059 19.57 -17.80 -1.09
CA THR A 1059 19.78 -18.29 -2.46
C THR A 1059 21.00 -19.22 -2.48
N GLY A 1060 20.77 -20.49 -2.84
CA GLY A 1060 21.84 -21.50 -3.02
C GLY A 1060 22.98 -21.01 -3.91
N GLY A 1061 24.21 -21.29 -3.47
CA GLY A 1061 25.42 -20.63 -3.95
C GLY A 1061 26.02 -21.12 -5.27
N HIS A 1062 26.79 -20.21 -5.89
CA HIS A 1062 28.15 -20.41 -6.40
C HIS A 1062 28.83 -19.02 -6.63
N PRO A 1063 30.18 -18.93 -6.60
CA PRO A 1063 30.91 -17.80 -6.01
C PRO A 1063 31.62 -16.86 -7.02
N GLY A 1064 31.73 -15.57 -6.66
CA GLY A 1064 32.63 -14.56 -7.25
C GLY A 1064 31.98 -13.16 -7.32
N GLU A 1065 32.26 -12.22 -6.40
CA GLU A 1065 33.33 -11.17 -6.43
C GLU A 1065 32.80 -9.79 -6.96
N PRO A 1066 33.35 -8.59 -6.61
CA PRO A 1066 32.70 -7.60 -5.71
C PRO A 1066 32.48 -6.18 -6.30
N GLU A 1067 31.69 -5.32 -5.62
CA GLU A 1067 31.35 -3.95 -6.12
C GLU A 1067 32.32 -2.81 -5.71
N TYR A 1068 33.02 -2.22 -6.68
CA TYR A 1068 34.00 -1.13 -6.49
C TYR A 1068 33.36 0.27 -6.38
N TYR A 1069 33.87 1.11 -5.47
CA TYR A 1069 33.58 2.54 -5.29
C TYR A 1069 34.89 3.35 -5.44
N ASP A 1070 34.92 4.37 -6.31
CA ASP A 1070 36.10 5.20 -6.64
C ASP A 1070 36.08 6.55 -5.89
N PRO A 1071 37.05 6.85 -5.00
CA PRO A 1071 37.08 8.06 -4.18
C PRO A 1071 37.96 9.19 -4.79
N ALA A 1072 37.70 9.60 -6.03
CA ALA A 1072 38.36 10.74 -6.67
C ALA A 1072 37.39 11.92 -6.89
N GLY A 1073 36.99 12.59 -5.80
CA GLY A 1073 36.29 13.87 -5.85
C GLY A 1073 36.67 14.76 -4.65
N PRO A 1074 36.99 16.05 -4.85
CA PRO A 1074 37.36 16.92 -3.75
C PRO A 1074 36.15 17.18 -2.84
N ALA A 1075 36.36 17.08 -1.53
CA ALA A 1075 35.38 17.43 -0.51
C ALA A 1075 34.83 18.86 -0.75
N PRO A 1076 33.50 19.06 -0.72
CA PRO A 1076 32.93 20.40 -0.78
C PRO A 1076 33.39 21.19 0.45
N LYS A 1077 34.03 22.35 0.21
CA LYS A 1077 34.29 23.32 1.28
C LYS A 1077 32.94 23.83 1.81
N PRO A 1078 32.76 23.95 3.14
CA PRO A 1078 31.54 24.54 3.69
C PRO A 1078 31.40 25.99 3.18
N GLU A 1079 30.30 26.29 2.51
CA GLU A 1079 29.92 27.67 2.19
C GLU A 1079 29.62 28.42 3.51
N PRO A 1080 30.05 29.68 3.66
CA PRO A 1080 29.69 30.46 4.84
C PRO A 1080 28.17 30.66 4.87
N VAL A 1081 27.58 30.36 6.02
CA VAL A 1081 26.15 30.55 6.34
C VAL A 1081 25.72 31.96 5.93
N LYS A 1082 24.93 32.06 4.85
CA LYS A 1082 24.21 33.30 4.52
C LYS A 1082 23.06 33.44 5.50
N VAL A 1083 23.32 34.17 6.57
CA VAL A 1083 22.30 34.67 7.49
C VAL A 1083 21.29 35.47 6.67
N GLY A 1084 20.02 35.10 6.74
CA GLY A 1084 18.93 35.83 6.09
C GLY A 1084 18.89 37.32 6.52
N PRO A 1085 18.19 38.19 5.76
CA PRO A 1085 18.20 39.63 6.01
C PRO A 1085 17.75 39.94 7.45
N LYS A 1086 18.62 40.59 8.23
CA LYS A 1086 18.31 41.09 9.57
C LYS A 1086 17.22 42.15 9.46
N VAL A 1087 16.13 41.99 10.23
CA VAL A 1087 15.04 42.98 10.33
C VAL A 1087 15.62 44.31 10.83
N GLY A 1088 15.48 45.38 10.04
CA GLY A 1088 16.00 46.69 10.38
C GLY A 1088 15.24 47.31 11.55
N ARG A 1089 15.92 48.13 12.37
CA ARG A 1089 15.31 48.81 13.55
C ARG A 1089 14.00 49.56 13.25
N ASN A 1090 13.82 50.05 12.02
CA ASN A 1090 12.64 50.80 11.61
C ASN A 1090 11.60 49.97 10.82
N ASP A 1091 11.86 48.70 10.55
CA ASP A 1091 10.97 47.81 9.82
C ASP A 1091 9.83 47.31 10.73
N PRO A 1092 8.68 46.88 10.15
CA PRO A 1092 7.61 46.27 10.91
C PRO A 1092 8.11 45.07 11.70
N CYS A 1093 7.75 44.98 12.97
CA CYS A 1093 8.18 43.88 13.81
C CYS A 1093 7.52 42.56 13.34
N PRO A 1094 8.29 41.48 13.11
CA PRO A 1094 7.78 40.22 12.54
C PRO A 1094 6.77 39.49 13.44
N CYS A 1095 6.61 39.91 14.69
CA CYS A 1095 5.58 39.40 15.60
C CYS A 1095 4.16 39.91 15.30
N GLY A 1096 3.96 40.69 14.23
CA GLY A 1096 2.65 41.20 13.83
C GLY A 1096 2.07 42.31 14.72
N SER A 1097 2.88 42.92 15.61
CA SER A 1097 2.39 43.92 16.59
C SER A 1097 2.04 45.29 16.01
N GLY A 1098 2.23 45.50 14.70
CA GLY A 1098 2.04 46.79 14.03
C GLY A 1098 3.06 47.88 14.40
N LYS A 1099 4.02 47.60 15.29
CA LYS A 1099 5.08 48.53 15.72
C LYS A 1099 6.37 48.29 14.95
N LYS A 1100 7.20 49.34 14.81
CA LYS A 1100 8.58 49.22 14.31
C LYS A 1100 9.41 48.32 15.25
N PHE A 1101 10.33 47.52 14.72
CA PHE A 1101 11.13 46.54 15.47
C PHE A 1101 11.78 47.16 16.72
N LYS A 1102 12.39 48.35 16.62
CA LYS A 1102 12.99 49.08 17.77
C LYS A 1102 12.04 49.42 18.92
N ASN A 1103 10.73 49.45 18.66
CA ASN A 1103 9.70 49.77 19.66
C ASN A 1103 8.97 48.51 20.14
N CYS A 1104 9.42 47.32 19.72
CA CYS A 1104 8.87 46.02 20.07
C CYS A 1104 10.02 45.07 20.45
N HIS A 1105 10.30 44.03 19.66
CA HIS A 1105 11.33 43.04 20.00
C HIS A 1105 12.78 43.59 19.95
N GLY A 1106 12.99 44.75 19.32
CA GLY A 1106 14.27 45.46 19.31
C GLY A 1106 14.39 46.57 20.36
N LYS A 1107 13.50 46.59 21.36
CA LYS A 1107 13.52 47.60 22.44
C LYS A 1107 14.60 47.32 23.48
N ASP A 1108 14.94 46.04 23.66
CA ASP A 1108 15.96 45.55 24.58
C ASP A 1108 17.13 44.84 23.86
N ALA A 1109 17.24 45.01 22.53
CA ALA A 1109 18.24 44.37 21.66
C ALA A 1109 19.32 45.32 21.14
#